data_AF-A0A8C3KQA5-F1
#
_entry.id   AF-A0A8C3KQA5-F1
#
_cell.length_a   1.000
_cell.length_b   1.000
_cell.length_c   1.000
_cell.angle_alpha   90.00
_cell.angle_beta   90.00
_cell.angle_gamma   90.00
#
_symmetry.space_group_name_H-M   'P 1'
#
loop_
_entity.id
_entity.type
_entity.pdbx_description
1 polymer ?
#
loop_
_entity_poly.entity_id
_entity_poly.type
_entity_poly.pdbx_seq_one_letter_code
_entity_poly.pdbx_strand_id
1 'polypeptide(L)'
;MCRQKIVKGHTGGSLWGLPASHHTDSPLPLLEEDITKGILSLTEQRLIPPAAKLTLQTPPVLHKAAPFHEFQRQHKKSAVGECKGSITTINCISNFAFRPLFYLTRKSDFLIPSLRDLRFDCDIAVHHGTIDQKAPGFLAFKQHYCLSWGSIVLLLEHTEKLLKDYAVPLATINCKKLAEVASAFELNENPTKSDILSVIKNQSTVEKILNRPGQRYKGQGGMEMAAAKIQATWRCYQARKASVRSRQQRWASGVIAISWLARKHMARVKNALKESRQRHLENFYIRAKHLAANWNRIRTSRRTIIHIPSLGFSQCIREHIPDLALQQNTQMGRLCDTLDANVDVIYICPLHLSEELLQYYNKLLGLQAAVRSGNPEDMGDLQDRFKILTPEAINSFPKHHMCLATQLKCSPKTIKRIKSLIQNRDAYIIGGVPHKDDLAVADMLNVPILGSVPEVAQLYSNKSGSKRIFASACVPTPPGAWDISSDDQMIRVLSQLIADNMDVRRWLFKVNDGCGGNGTAYCDIISHLRCYPWVQKERQRYSPEIWSQKWAREPALVKISQELPGLLAQHVQPVNEKRFPTWEKFLQTFLSQGGVIEAFPLSENVTNLTVDMLIEPTGEVKIVSSGDQLHAEGPLRSSGTTIPQCSVDPAVLNPLCLKIGETCKSKGVLGYFSVDFVTFIHPQTMEQKVWATDLDLCYSDQLALTQLMLYVTDGNVDCRSGRFEVSLPSKKMKSHRNQHKETKPQGTVFILYEDQKRYMLGMVTIGEDLQGVLMTFARNLFIIHQEISAPNMQGETNFKMAIRDIEAILGITAENKLKLEEEQPPKADALKE
;
A
#
# COMPACT_ATOMS: atom_id res chain seq x y z
N MET A 1 -48.79 22.77 -14.27
CA MET A 1 -48.43 23.87 -15.19
C MET A 1 -47.09 24.41 -14.71
N CYS A 2 -45.97 24.52 -15.44
CA CYS A 2 -45.70 24.61 -16.87
C CYS A 2 -44.57 23.64 -17.27
N ARG A 3 -44.70 23.04 -18.46
CA ARG A 3 -43.68 22.24 -19.15
C ARG A 3 -42.77 23.18 -19.95
N GLN A 4 -41.46 22.99 -19.91
CA GLN A 4 -40.56 23.51 -20.94
C GLN A 4 -39.91 22.34 -21.71
N LYS A 5 -40.19 22.33 -23.02
CA LYS A 5 -39.62 21.47 -24.05
C LYS A 5 -38.20 21.94 -24.36
N ILE A 6 -37.27 21.02 -24.57
CA ILE A 6 -36.00 21.30 -25.26
C ILE A 6 -36.01 20.58 -26.61
N VAL A 7 -35.80 21.38 -27.65
CA VAL A 7 -35.80 21.05 -29.08
C VAL A 7 -34.41 20.55 -29.48
N LYS A 8 -34.35 19.48 -30.29
CA LYS A 8 -33.13 19.00 -30.95
C LYS A 8 -32.81 19.88 -32.17
N GLY A 9 -31.57 20.34 -32.28
CA GLY A 9 -31.04 21.10 -33.42
C GLY A 9 -29.93 20.33 -34.17
N HIS A 10 -29.80 20.64 -35.47
CA HIS A 10 -29.21 19.85 -36.53
C HIS A 10 -27.68 19.73 -36.57
N THR A 11 -27.23 18.58 -37.08
CA THR A 11 -25.88 18.21 -37.52
C THR A 11 -25.50 18.94 -38.81
N GLY A 12 -24.38 19.66 -38.81
CA GLY A 12 -23.68 20.12 -40.01
C GLY A 12 -22.24 19.59 -40.02
N GLY A 13 -21.88 18.80 -41.05
CA GLY A 13 -20.48 18.51 -41.41
C GLY A 13 -19.85 19.73 -42.08
N SER A 14 -18.57 19.81 -42.47
CA SER A 14 -17.41 18.93 -42.63
C SER A 14 -16.19 19.86 -42.70
N LEU A 15 -14.95 19.36 -42.61
CA LEU A 15 -13.81 19.77 -43.47
C LEU A 15 -12.48 19.34 -42.84
N TRP A 16 -12.09 18.07 -43.02
CA TRP A 16 -10.71 17.67 -43.29
C TRP A 16 -10.77 16.36 -44.08
N GLY A 17 -10.81 16.47 -45.40
CA GLY A 17 -10.71 15.34 -46.31
C GLY A 17 -9.27 14.82 -46.31
N LEU A 18 -9.11 13.54 -45.93
CA LEU A 18 -7.89 12.78 -46.20
C LEU A 18 -7.98 12.20 -47.63
N PRO A 19 -6.89 12.22 -48.41
CA PRO A 19 -6.89 11.62 -49.73
C PRO A 19 -7.06 10.10 -49.62
N ALA A 20 -7.74 9.52 -50.61
CA ALA A 20 -7.97 8.09 -50.72
C ALA A 20 -6.64 7.32 -50.76
N SER A 21 -6.31 6.62 -49.67
CA SER A 21 -5.27 5.60 -49.69
C SER A 21 -5.85 4.33 -50.29
N HIS A 22 -5.39 3.98 -51.49
CA HIS A 22 -5.60 2.66 -52.07
C HIS A 22 -5.22 1.58 -51.05
N HIS A 23 -6.22 0.83 -50.61
CA HIS A 23 -6.03 -0.40 -49.85
C HIS A 23 -5.49 -1.48 -50.79
N THR A 24 -4.33 -2.02 -50.44
CA THR A 24 -4.05 -3.44 -50.65
C THR A 24 -3.57 -4.00 -49.32
N ASP A 25 -4.31 -4.99 -48.84
CA ASP A 25 -4.07 -5.88 -47.70
C ASP A 25 -4.32 -5.31 -46.28
N SER A 26 -5.56 -5.52 -45.85
CA SER A 26 -6.02 -5.46 -44.46
C SER A 26 -5.38 -6.57 -43.60
N PRO A 27 -4.86 -6.28 -42.39
CA PRO A 27 -4.84 -7.29 -41.34
C PRO A 27 -6.27 -7.49 -40.83
N LEU A 28 -6.70 -8.74 -40.69
CA LEU A 28 -8.03 -9.14 -40.25
C LEU A 28 -8.50 -8.35 -39.00
N PRO A 29 -9.77 -7.91 -38.92
CA PRO A 29 -10.30 -7.34 -37.70
C PRO A 29 -10.39 -8.45 -36.63
N LEU A 30 -9.79 -8.20 -35.46
CA LEU A 30 -9.95 -9.07 -34.28
C LEU A 30 -11.44 -9.13 -33.91
N LEU A 31 -11.99 -10.34 -33.88
CA LEU A 31 -13.39 -10.58 -33.51
C LEU A 31 -13.58 -10.31 -32.02
N GLU A 32 -14.79 -9.95 -31.62
CA GLU A 32 -15.13 -9.62 -30.23
C GLU A 32 -14.88 -10.80 -29.27
N GLU A 33 -14.91 -12.03 -29.80
CA GLU A 33 -14.52 -13.26 -29.13
C GLU A 33 -13.03 -13.32 -28.76
N ASP A 34 -12.13 -12.77 -29.59
CA ASP A 34 -10.67 -12.80 -29.35
C ASP A 34 -10.28 -11.91 -28.15
N ILE A 35 -11.10 -10.90 -27.84
CA ILE A 35 -10.93 -9.99 -26.72
C ILE A 35 -11.31 -10.65 -25.38
N THR A 36 -12.10 -11.73 -25.42
CA THR A 36 -12.51 -12.48 -24.22
C THR A 36 -11.50 -13.56 -23.81
N LYS A 37 -10.68 -14.07 -24.74
CA LYS A 37 -9.75 -15.19 -24.53
C LYS A 37 -8.36 -14.80 -23.98
N GLY A 38 -8.07 -13.51 -23.87
CA GLY A 38 -6.85 -13.00 -23.21
C GLY A 38 -5.54 -13.20 -23.97
N ILE A 39 -4.41 -12.84 -23.34
CA ILE A 39 -3.07 -12.76 -23.96
C ILE A 39 -2.54 -14.12 -24.46
N LEU A 40 -3.00 -15.22 -23.87
CA LEU A 40 -2.61 -16.59 -24.24
C LEU A 40 -3.01 -16.93 -25.69
N SER A 41 -4.21 -16.53 -26.12
CA SER A 41 -4.72 -16.72 -27.48
C SER A 41 -3.86 -16.01 -28.55
N LEU A 42 -3.30 -14.84 -28.22
CA LEU A 42 -2.42 -14.09 -29.12
C LEU A 42 -1.00 -14.68 -29.22
N THR A 43 -0.58 -15.45 -28.20
CA THR A 43 0.72 -16.14 -28.17
C THR A 43 0.65 -17.43 -29.00
N GLU A 44 -0.48 -18.15 -28.94
CA GLU A 44 -0.75 -19.36 -29.74
C GLU A 44 -0.81 -19.07 -31.24
N GLN A 45 -1.36 -17.91 -31.63
CA GLN A 45 -1.39 -17.46 -33.03
C GLN A 45 -0.04 -16.88 -33.52
N ARG A 46 1.03 -16.95 -32.71
CA ARG A 46 2.37 -16.39 -33.01
C ARG A 46 2.38 -14.89 -33.33
N LEU A 47 1.33 -14.16 -32.95
CA LEU A 47 1.26 -12.69 -33.06
C LEU A 47 2.12 -12.01 -31.96
N ILE A 48 2.50 -12.78 -30.92
CA ILE A 48 3.40 -12.38 -29.84
C ILE A 48 4.45 -13.49 -29.66
N PRO A 49 5.77 -13.19 -29.55
CA PRO A 49 6.77 -14.19 -29.23
C PRO A 49 6.63 -14.71 -27.78
N PRO A 50 6.96 -15.99 -27.49
CA PRO A 50 6.77 -16.58 -26.16
C PRO A 50 7.55 -15.86 -25.05
N ALA A 51 6.97 -15.84 -23.84
CA ALA A 51 7.48 -15.13 -22.65
C ALA A 51 8.95 -15.46 -22.28
N ALA A 52 9.49 -16.60 -22.73
CA ALA A 52 10.89 -16.98 -22.53
C ALA A 52 11.91 -16.04 -23.24
N LYS A 53 11.46 -15.08 -24.05
CA LYS A 53 12.32 -14.00 -24.62
C LYS A 53 12.19 -12.64 -23.91
N LEU A 54 11.44 -12.56 -22.80
CA LEU A 54 11.23 -11.34 -22.00
C LEU A 54 12.06 -11.32 -20.71
N THR A 55 13.25 -11.94 -20.71
CA THR A 55 14.24 -11.68 -19.65
C THR A 55 14.78 -10.27 -19.81
N LEU A 56 14.24 -9.35 -19.02
CA LEU A 56 14.76 -8.01 -18.79
C LEU A 56 16.16 -8.13 -18.16
N GLN A 57 17.22 -8.11 -18.97
CA GLN A 57 18.43 -7.40 -18.55
C GLN A 57 18.18 -5.93 -18.87
N THR A 58 18.10 -5.13 -17.78
CA THR A 58 18.12 -3.67 -17.66
C THR A 58 17.87 -2.83 -18.93
N PRO A 59 16.96 -1.83 -18.88
CA PRO A 59 16.65 -1.01 -20.04
C PRO A 59 17.91 -0.30 -20.55
N PRO A 60 18.21 -0.31 -21.87
CA PRO A 60 19.37 0.39 -22.44
C PRO A 60 19.18 1.91 -22.50
N VAL A 61 18.14 2.45 -21.86
CA VAL A 61 17.80 3.86 -21.90
C VAL A 61 17.80 4.39 -20.46
N LEU A 62 18.93 4.97 -20.06
CA LEU A 62 18.97 5.88 -18.92
C LEU A 62 18.24 7.16 -19.32
N HIS A 63 17.28 7.59 -18.51
CA HIS A 63 16.66 8.90 -18.67
C HIS A 63 17.73 9.98 -18.47
N LYS A 64 18.12 10.65 -19.55
CA LYS A 64 18.89 11.90 -19.49
C LYS A 64 17.90 13.06 -19.50
N ALA A 65 17.91 13.88 -18.46
CA ALA A 65 17.24 15.17 -18.48
C ALA A 65 17.84 16.03 -19.61
N ALA A 66 16.99 16.71 -20.37
CA ALA A 66 17.44 17.65 -21.40
C ALA A 66 18.13 18.85 -20.71
N PRO A 67 19.37 19.21 -21.09
CA PRO A 67 20.01 20.39 -20.53
C PRO A 67 19.34 21.65 -21.08
N PHE A 68 19.03 22.60 -20.20
CA PHE A 68 18.66 23.96 -20.58
C PHE A 68 19.84 24.63 -21.29
N HIS A 69 19.55 25.44 -22.31
CA HIS A 69 20.55 26.27 -22.99
C HIS A 69 21.14 27.30 -22.01
N GLU A 70 22.38 27.10 -21.57
CA GLU A 70 23.18 28.14 -20.93
C GLU A 70 24.03 28.90 -21.97
N PHE A 71 24.04 30.22 -21.83
CA PHE A 71 24.76 31.16 -22.68
C PHE A 71 26.28 30.96 -22.63
N GLN A 72 26.93 31.09 -23.78
CA GLN A 72 28.39 31.05 -23.93
C GLN A 72 29.07 32.13 -23.08
N ARG A 73 29.98 31.72 -22.19
CA ARG A 73 31.11 32.54 -21.74
C ARG A 73 32.43 31.85 -22.06
N GLN A 74 33.34 32.65 -22.59
CA GLN A 74 34.63 32.27 -23.17
C GLN A 74 35.70 31.92 -22.11
N HIS A 75 36.61 31.02 -22.52
CA HIS A 75 38.01 30.81 -22.12
C HIS A 75 38.40 30.35 -20.69
N LYS A 76 39.04 29.17 -20.56
CA LYS A 76 40.52 28.97 -20.46
C LYS A 76 40.94 27.48 -20.31
N LYS A 77 42.21 27.20 -20.67
CA LYS A 77 42.91 25.89 -20.84
C LYS A 77 43.34 25.17 -19.54
N SER A 78 43.42 23.83 -19.57
CA SER A 78 44.61 22.93 -19.36
C SER A 78 44.14 21.46 -19.20
N ALA A 79 44.58 20.47 -19.99
CA ALA A 79 45.81 19.66 -19.97
C ALA A 79 45.93 18.63 -18.81
N VAL A 80 46.00 17.35 -19.22
CA VAL A 80 46.79 16.18 -18.72
C VAL A 80 45.93 14.91 -18.67
N GLY A 81 46.43 13.82 -19.27
CA GLY A 81 45.71 12.55 -19.48
C GLY A 81 46.17 11.40 -18.58
N GLU A 82 45.63 10.22 -18.85
CA GLU A 82 46.35 8.94 -18.79
C GLU A 82 45.49 7.80 -19.39
N CYS A 83 46.12 6.99 -20.24
CA CYS A 83 45.59 5.75 -20.82
C CYS A 83 45.98 4.55 -19.95
N LYS A 84 45.04 3.63 -19.69
CA LYS A 84 45.36 2.20 -19.49
C LYS A 84 44.25 1.34 -20.10
N GLY A 85 44.64 0.42 -20.98
CA GLY A 85 43.78 -0.58 -21.57
C GLY A 85 43.91 -1.94 -20.87
N SER A 86 42.94 -2.81 -21.14
CA SER A 86 43.13 -4.27 -21.10
C SER A 86 41.98 -4.97 -21.83
N ILE A 87 42.37 -5.79 -22.81
CA ILE A 87 41.56 -6.78 -23.53
C ILE A 87 41.56 -8.06 -22.68
N THR A 88 40.43 -8.74 -22.55
CA THR A 88 40.39 -10.18 -22.22
C THR A 88 39.18 -10.85 -22.86
N THR A 89 39.49 -11.86 -23.68
CA THR A 89 38.62 -12.89 -24.28
C THR A 89 38.25 -13.93 -23.21
N ILE A 90 37.11 -14.64 -23.33
CA ILE A 90 36.95 -16.09 -23.05
C ILE A 90 35.57 -16.62 -23.48
N ASN A 91 35.63 -17.87 -23.95
CA ASN A 91 34.66 -18.83 -24.50
C ASN A 91 33.38 -19.13 -23.67
N CYS A 92 32.35 -19.70 -24.33
CA CYS A 92 31.79 -21.02 -23.93
C CYS A 92 30.82 -21.68 -24.95
N ILE A 93 31.24 -22.87 -25.40
CA ILE A 93 30.55 -24.18 -25.44
C ILE A 93 29.19 -24.31 -26.17
N SER A 94 29.26 -25.02 -27.30
CA SER A 94 28.15 -25.72 -27.96
C SER A 94 28.28 -27.23 -27.71
N ASN A 95 27.23 -27.87 -27.21
CA ASN A 95 26.94 -29.30 -27.43
C ASN A 95 25.51 -29.60 -26.99
N PHE A 96 24.66 -30.07 -27.89
CA PHE A 96 23.71 -31.16 -27.64
C PHE A 96 23.26 -31.73 -28.99
N ALA A 97 23.56 -33.02 -29.18
CA ALA A 97 23.26 -33.82 -30.36
C ALA A 97 21.87 -34.46 -30.25
N PHE A 98 21.23 -34.72 -31.39
CA PHE A 98 20.14 -35.68 -31.51
C PHE A 98 20.42 -36.62 -32.68
N ARG A 99 20.38 -37.93 -32.40
CA ARG A 99 20.43 -39.05 -33.34
C ARG A 99 19.08 -39.21 -34.06
N PRO A 100 19.07 -39.78 -35.28
CA PRO A 100 17.95 -40.59 -35.75
C PRO A 100 18.34 -42.07 -35.89
N LEU A 101 17.46 -42.96 -35.41
CA LEU A 101 17.39 -44.37 -35.86
C LEU A 101 16.78 -44.39 -37.26
N PHE A 102 17.28 -45.22 -38.20
CA PHE A 102 16.45 -46.08 -39.05
C PHE A 102 17.29 -47.23 -39.66
N TYR A 103 16.70 -48.42 -39.56
CA TYR A 103 16.95 -49.79 -40.02
C TYR A 103 18.09 -50.18 -41.00
N LEU A 104 18.70 -51.31 -40.64
CA LEU A 104 19.57 -52.18 -41.43
C LEU A 104 18.76 -53.06 -42.41
N THR A 105 19.21 -53.17 -43.67
CA THR A 105 19.03 -54.38 -44.49
C THR A 105 20.32 -54.65 -45.28
N ARG A 106 20.89 -55.84 -45.05
CA ARG A 106 22.07 -56.42 -45.71
C ARG A 106 21.77 -56.87 -47.14
N LYS A 107 22.78 -56.78 -48.01
CA LYS A 107 23.16 -57.71 -49.11
C LYS A 107 24.28 -57.03 -49.91
N SER A 108 25.29 -57.67 -50.50
CA SER A 108 26.06 -58.90 -50.31
C SER A 108 27.23 -58.78 -51.31
N ASP A 109 28.40 -59.27 -50.95
CA ASP A 109 29.65 -59.20 -51.71
C ASP A 109 29.55 -59.81 -53.12
N PHE A 110 30.25 -59.20 -54.09
CA PHE A 110 30.80 -59.91 -55.25
C PHE A 110 32.19 -59.37 -55.59
N LEU A 111 33.20 -60.21 -55.34
CA LEU A 111 34.55 -60.12 -55.87
C LEU A 111 34.56 -60.60 -57.33
N ILE A 112 35.19 -59.85 -58.23
CA ILE A 112 35.69 -60.36 -59.51
C ILE A 112 37.17 -59.98 -59.62
N PRO A 113 38.08 -60.88 -60.07
CA PRO A 113 39.52 -60.68 -60.00
C PRO A 113 40.06 -59.79 -61.13
N SER A 114 41.18 -59.14 -60.83
CA SER A 114 42.00 -58.31 -61.72
C SER A 114 42.54 -59.06 -62.95
N LEU A 115 42.49 -58.41 -64.11
CA LEU A 115 43.40 -58.68 -65.24
C LEU A 115 44.43 -57.53 -65.29
N ARG A 116 45.71 -57.86 -65.08
CA ARG A 116 46.84 -56.98 -65.36
C ARG A 116 47.01 -56.91 -66.88
N ASP A 117 47.20 -55.71 -67.44
CA ASP A 117 47.97 -55.54 -68.68
C ASP A 117 48.54 -54.11 -68.82
N LEU A 118 49.55 -54.00 -69.69
CA LEU A 118 50.69 -53.06 -69.70
C LEU A 118 50.42 -51.54 -69.63
N ARG A 119 51.42 -50.79 -69.12
CA ARG A 119 51.40 -49.33 -68.89
C ARG A 119 51.21 -48.50 -70.18
N PHE A 120 50.04 -47.89 -70.34
CA PHE A 120 49.80 -46.79 -71.27
C PHE A 120 49.80 -45.46 -70.48
N ASP A 121 50.89 -44.68 -70.55
CA ASP A 121 50.98 -43.34 -69.92
C ASP A 121 50.87 -42.26 -71.00
N CYS A 122 49.69 -41.64 -71.12
CA CYS A 122 49.45 -40.50 -72.00
C CYS A 122 48.90 -39.32 -71.18
N ASP A 123 49.32 -38.10 -71.47
CA ASP A 123 48.82 -36.86 -70.87
C ASP A 123 48.26 -35.95 -71.98
N ILE A 124 47.14 -35.28 -71.73
CA ILE A 124 46.53 -34.33 -72.67
C ILE A 124 46.72 -32.91 -72.14
N ALA A 125 47.32 -32.03 -72.94
CA ALA A 125 47.40 -30.61 -72.63
C ALA A 125 46.12 -29.88 -73.09
N VAL A 126 45.56 -29.07 -72.19
CA VAL A 126 44.40 -28.21 -72.42
C VAL A 126 44.87 -26.76 -72.38
N HIS A 127 44.87 -26.12 -73.53
CA HIS A 127 45.28 -24.73 -73.66
C HIS A 127 44.04 -23.84 -73.68
N HIS A 128 44.01 -22.80 -72.84
CA HIS A 128 42.89 -21.86 -72.72
C HIS A 128 41.51 -22.54 -72.55
N GLY A 129 41.47 -23.68 -71.84
CA GLY A 129 40.26 -24.47 -71.62
C GLY A 129 39.77 -25.28 -72.84
N THR A 130 40.52 -25.32 -73.94
CA THR A 130 40.24 -26.14 -75.13
C THR A 130 41.25 -27.27 -75.29
N ILE A 131 40.75 -28.46 -75.60
CA ILE A 131 41.53 -29.67 -75.88
C ILE A 131 41.75 -29.76 -77.39
N ASP A 132 42.99 -29.98 -77.81
CA ASP A 132 43.28 -30.26 -79.23
C ASP A 132 42.93 -31.71 -79.58
N GLN A 133 41.79 -31.89 -80.25
CA GLN A 133 41.29 -33.20 -80.65
C GLN A 133 42.11 -33.85 -81.79
N LYS A 134 43.00 -33.11 -82.45
CA LYS A 134 43.87 -33.61 -83.53
C LYS A 134 45.25 -34.02 -83.02
N ALA A 135 45.55 -33.77 -81.74
CA ALA A 135 46.82 -34.12 -81.15
C ALA A 135 47.05 -35.65 -81.20
N PRO A 136 48.27 -36.12 -81.56
CA PRO A 136 48.56 -37.55 -81.64
C PRO A 136 48.26 -38.30 -80.33
N GLY A 137 48.52 -37.67 -79.17
CA GLY A 137 48.22 -38.23 -77.85
C GLY A 137 46.71 -38.37 -77.57
N PHE A 138 45.89 -37.42 -78.04
CA PHE A 138 44.43 -37.50 -77.90
C PHE A 138 43.84 -38.61 -78.78
N LEU A 139 44.32 -38.75 -80.02
CA LEU A 139 43.88 -39.80 -80.94
C LEU A 139 44.29 -41.19 -80.45
N ALA A 140 45.50 -41.35 -79.91
CA ALA A 140 45.98 -42.58 -79.31
C ALA A 140 45.17 -42.96 -78.06
N PHE A 141 44.84 -41.99 -77.20
CA PHE A 141 43.96 -42.19 -76.04
C PHE A 141 42.54 -42.60 -76.44
N LYS A 142 41.98 -41.97 -77.49
CA LYS A 142 40.67 -42.30 -78.05
C LYS A 142 40.60 -43.71 -78.63
N GLN A 143 41.66 -44.17 -79.29
CA GLN A 143 41.74 -45.54 -79.80
C GLN A 143 41.87 -46.56 -78.66
N HIS A 144 42.64 -46.26 -77.61
CA HIS A 144 42.87 -47.18 -76.49
C HIS A 144 41.62 -47.39 -75.61
N TYR A 145 40.79 -46.36 -75.42
CA TYR A 145 39.57 -46.43 -74.60
C TYR A 145 38.27 -46.35 -75.44
N CYS A 146 38.28 -46.92 -76.64
CA CYS A 146 37.16 -46.81 -77.59
C CYS A 146 35.81 -47.32 -77.06
N LEU A 147 35.83 -48.35 -76.19
CA LEU A 147 34.62 -48.95 -75.60
C LEU A 147 33.99 -48.11 -74.47
N SER A 148 34.78 -47.25 -73.79
CA SER A 148 34.32 -46.38 -72.70
C SER A 148 34.37 -44.88 -73.06
N TRP A 149 34.55 -44.57 -74.35
CA TRP A 149 34.78 -43.21 -74.83
C TRP A 149 33.62 -42.25 -74.54
N GLY A 150 32.37 -42.73 -74.52
CA GLY A 150 31.18 -41.92 -74.24
C GLY A 150 31.25 -41.19 -72.89
N SER A 151 31.52 -41.92 -71.80
CA SER A 151 31.66 -41.34 -70.46
C SER A 151 32.88 -40.44 -70.33
N ILE A 152 33.97 -40.77 -71.03
CA ILE A 152 35.20 -39.97 -71.06
C ILE A 152 34.97 -38.64 -71.76
N VAL A 153 34.25 -38.61 -72.88
CA VAL A 153 33.92 -37.37 -73.61
C VAL A 153 33.07 -36.44 -72.76
N LEU A 154 32.06 -36.95 -72.07
CA LEU A 154 31.20 -36.14 -71.21
C LEU A 154 32.02 -35.47 -70.08
N LEU A 155 32.89 -36.21 -69.40
CA LEU A 155 33.78 -35.66 -68.37
C LEU A 155 34.77 -34.63 -68.96
N LEU A 156 35.28 -34.86 -70.17
CA LEU A 156 36.14 -33.91 -70.88
C LEU A 156 35.38 -32.62 -71.23
N GLU A 157 34.14 -32.70 -71.68
CA GLU A 157 33.29 -31.53 -71.98
C GLU A 157 33.02 -30.69 -70.71
N HIS A 158 32.71 -31.35 -69.59
CA HIS A 158 32.57 -30.66 -68.30
C HIS A 158 33.89 -30.04 -67.81
N THR A 159 35.01 -30.73 -68.05
CA THR A 159 36.35 -30.23 -67.74
C THR A 159 36.69 -29.00 -68.58
N GLU A 160 36.49 -29.05 -69.89
CA GLU A 160 36.65 -27.90 -70.77
C GLU A 160 35.76 -26.74 -70.35
N LYS A 161 34.48 -27.00 -70.05
CA LYS A 161 33.53 -25.97 -69.61
C LYS A 161 34.00 -25.28 -68.33
N LEU A 162 34.43 -26.04 -67.32
CA LEU A 162 34.96 -25.47 -66.08
C LEU A 162 36.23 -24.64 -66.33
N LEU A 163 37.14 -25.12 -67.15
CA LEU A 163 38.38 -24.42 -67.46
C LEU A 163 38.14 -23.15 -68.29
N LYS A 164 37.17 -23.15 -69.22
CA LYS A 164 36.70 -21.99 -69.98
C LYS A 164 35.98 -20.97 -69.10
N ASP A 165 35.07 -21.42 -68.23
CA ASP A 165 34.31 -20.58 -67.28
C ASP A 165 35.21 -19.79 -66.33
N TYR A 166 36.41 -20.30 -66.04
CA TYR A 166 37.39 -19.66 -65.16
C TYR A 166 38.65 -19.15 -65.87
N ALA A 167 38.66 -19.14 -67.21
CA ALA A 167 39.78 -18.69 -68.04
C ALA A 167 41.14 -19.31 -67.61
N VAL A 168 41.19 -20.64 -67.47
CA VAL A 168 42.42 -21.35 -67.10
C VAL A 168 43.34 -21.44 -68.34
N PRO A 169 44.57 -20.90 -68.29
CA PRO A 169 45.43 -20.79 -69.48
C PRO A 169 46.06 -22.13 -69.89
N LEU A 170 46.39 -22.99 -68.92
CA LEU A 170 46.97 -24.31 -69.17
C LEU A 170 46.56 -25.29 -68.08
N ALA A 171 45.99 -26.41 -68.49
CA ALA A 171 45.77 -27.58 -67.64
C ALA A 171 46.32 -28.83 -68.33
N THR A 172 46.87 -29.77 -67.57
CA THR A 172 47.32 -31.07 -68.10
C THR A 172 46.46 -32.14 -67.48
N ILE A 173 45.75 -32.92 -68.30
CA ILE A 173 44.86 -33.99 -67.84
C ILE A 173 45.63 -35.31 -67.85
N ASN A 174 45.58 -36.04 -66.73
CA ASN A 174 46.13 -37.39 -66.64
C ASN A 174 45.10 -38.38 -67.22
N CYS A 175 45.43 -38.99 -68.36
CA CYS A 175 44.48 -39.80 -69.11
C CYS A 175 44.08 -41.09 -68.37
N LYS A 176 44.98 -41.66 -67.57
CA LYS A 176 44.72 -42.85 -66.77
C LYS A 176 43.71 -42.57 -65.66
N LYS A 177 43.94 -41.51 -64.88
CA LYS A 177 42.99 -41.05 -63.85
C LYS A 177 41.68 -40.59 -64.46
N LEU A 178 41.71 -39.95 -65.63
CA LEU A 178 40.50 -39.56 -66.34
C LEU A 178 39.64 -40.78 -66.70
N ALA A 179 40.24 -41.87 -67.20
CA ALA A 179 39.53 -43.10 -67.51
C ALA A 179 39.01 -43.82 -66.25
N GLU A 180 39.78 -43.81 -65.15
CA GLU A 180 39.36 -44.34 -63.84
C GLU A 180 38.19 -43.56 -63.23
N VAL A 181 38.21 -42.23 -63.33
CA VAL A 181 37.15 -41.37 -62.81
C VAL A 181 35.92 -41.43 -63.70
N ALA A 182 36.09 -41.48 -65.03
CA ALA A 182 34.99 -41.60 -65.99
C ALA A 182 34.28 -42.97 -65.94
N SER A 183 34.95 -44.05 -65.54
CA SER A 183 34.33 -45.38 -65.37
C SER A 183 33.46 -45.48 -64.12
N ALA A 184 33.60 -44.56 -63.17
CA ALA A 184 32.78 -44.46 -61.97
C ALA A 184 31.47 -43.67 -62.20
N PHE A 185 31.31 -42.99 -63.33
CA PHE A 185 30.11 -42.21 -63.66
C PHE A 185 29.17 -42.96 -64.61
N GLU A 186 27.90 -43.05 -64.25
CA GLU A 186 26.83 -43.36 -65.20
C GLU A 186 26.57 -42.13 -66.09
N LEU A 187 26.13 -42.34 -67.34
CA LEU A 187 26.00 -41.32 -68.41
C LEU A 187 25.15 -40.06 -68.07
N ASN A 188 24.53 -39.95 -66.89
CA ASN A 188 23.62 -38.88 -66.46
C ASN A 188 24.05 -38.07 -65.21
N GLU A 189 25.17 -38.39 -64.56
CA GLU A 189 25.65 -37.61 -63.41
C GLU A 189 26.66 -36.53 -63.84
N ASN A 190 26.39 -35.27 -63.47
CA ASN A 190 27.32 -34.16 -63.74
C ASN A 190 28.49 -34.23 -62.75
N PRO A 191 29.76 -34.26 -63.23
CA PRO A 191 30.91 -34.35 -62.36
C PRO A 191 31.04 -33.10 -61.48
N THR A 192 31.37 -33.29 -60.19
CA THR A 192 31.58 -32.16 -59.28
C THR A 192 32.90 -31.45 -59.59
N LYS A 193 33.07 -30.23 -59.07
CA LYS A 193 34.31 -29.46 -59.24
C LYS A 193 35.53 -30.21 -58.67
N SER A 194 35.36 -30.98 -57.58
CA SER A 194 36.42 -31.83 -57.02
C SER A 194 36.79 -32.99 -57.94
N ASP A 195 35.81 -33.60 -58.59
CA ASP A 195 36.03 -34.73 -59.51
C ASP A 195 36.83 -34.28 -60.74
N ILE A 196 36.47 -33.11 -61.29
CA ILE A 196 37.20 -32.50 -62.42
C ILE A 196 38.63 -32.10 -62.03
N LEU A 197 38.84 -31.61 -60.80
CA LEU A 197 40.18 -31.26 -60.32
C LEU A 197 41.07 -32.50 -60.11
N SER A 198 40.48 -33.65 -59.75
CA SER A 198 41.21 -34.89 -59.46
C SER A 198 41.93 -35.49 -60.68
N VAL A 199 41.45 -35.19 -61.89
CA VAL A 199 42.02 -35.69 -63.16
C VAL A 199 43.10 -34.76 -63.73
N ILE A 200 43.30 -33.57 -63.16
CA ILE A 200 44.27 -32.58 -63.61
C ILE A 200 45.62 -32.83 -62.93
N LYS A 201 46.66 -33.11 -63.70
CA LYS A 201 48.03 -33.36 -63.21
C LYS A 201 48.65 -32.12 -62.53
N ASN A 202 48.38 -30.92 -63.04
CA ASN A 202 48.77 -29.64 -62.43
C ASN A 202 47.65 -29.03 -61.55
N GLN A 203 46.92 -29.87 -60.79
CA GLN A 203 45.77 -29.50 -59.96
C GLN A 203 46.03 -28.27 -59.08
N SER A 204 47.15 -28.23 -58.36
CA SER A 204 47.45 -27.15 -57.41
C SER A 204 47.56 -25.77 -58.07
N THR A 205 48.00 -25.71 -59.34
CA THR A 205 48.07 -24.47 -60.12
C THR A 205 46.68 -24.06 -60.62
N VAL A 206 45.90 -25.02 -61.12
CA VAL A 206 44.54 -24.75 -61.60
C VAL A 206 43.61 -24.34 -60.46
N GLU A 207 43.67 -25.00 -59.32
CA GLU A 207 42.85 -24.71 -58.15
C GLU A 207 43.12 -23.30 -57.58
N LYS A 208 44.39 -22.86 -57.55
CA LYS A 208 44.76 -21.48 -57.20
C LYS A 208 44.08 -20.45 -58.12
N ILE A 209 43.94 -20.77 -59.40
CA ILE A 209 43.26 -19.91 -60.36
C ILE A 209 41.75 -19.93 -60.07
N LEU A 210 41.13 -21.11 -59.96
CA LEU A 210 39.69 -21.25 -59.71
C LEU A 210 39.22 -20.55 -58.43
N ASN A 211 40.06 -20.53 -57.39
CA ASN A 211 39.74 -19.95 -56.08
C ASN A 211 40.07 -18.45 -55.98
N ARG A 212 40.70 -17.87 -57.01
CA ARG A 212 41.02 -16.44 -57.02
C ARG A 212 39.72 -15.61 -57.15
N PRO A 213 39.43 -14.69 -56.21
CA PRO A 213 38.24 -13.84 -56.28
C PRO A 213 38.17 -13.09 -57.61
N GLY A 214 37.00 -13.12 -58.24
CA GLY A 214 36.77 -12.49 -59.55
C GLY A 214 37.22 -13.29 -60.76
N GLN A 215 37.91 -14.43 -60.58
CA GLN A 215 38.39 -15.24 -61.71
C GLN A 215 37.23 -15.83 -62.54
N ARG A 216 36.12 -16.24 -61.90
CA ARG A 216 34.92 -16.73 -62.60
C ARG A 216 34.34 -15.70 -63.58
N TYR A 217 34.57 -14.41 -63.36
CA TYR A 217 34.05 -13.34 -64.22
C TYR A 217 34.98 -13.02 -65.39
N LYS A 218 36.17 -13.63 -65.45
CA LYS A 218 37.13 -13.47 -66.56
C LYS A 218 36.98 -14.55 -67.63
N GLY A 219 36.32 -15.66 -67.31
CA GLY A 219 36.06 -16.74 -68.25
C GLY A 219 34.78 -16.55 -69.05
N GLN A 220 34.37 -17.63 -69.72
CA GLN A 220 33.19 -17.62 -70.57
C GLN A 220 31.92 -17.28 -69.77
N GLY A 221 31.09 -16.39 -70.33
CA GLY A 221 29.88 -15.88 -69.68
C GLY A 221 30.14 -15.05 -68.40
N GLY A 222 31.35 -14.51 -68.24
CA GLY A 222 31.78 -13.83 -67.02
C GLY A 222 31.01 -12.54 -66.72
N MET A 223 30.59 -11.80 -67.75
CA MET A 223 29.82 -10.57 -67.61
C MET A 223 28.42 -10.84 -67.07
N GLU A 224 27.74 -11.87 -67.57
CA GLU A 224 26.42 -12.31 -67.12
C GLU A 224 26.46 -12.81 -65.68
N MET A 225 27.49 -13.59 -65.33
CA MET A 225 27.66 -14.09 -63.96
C MET A 225 27.99 -12.98 -62.96
N ALA A 226 28.77 -11.97 -63.37
CA ALA A 226 29.02 -10.79 -62.56
C ALA A 226 27.74 -9.97 -62.37
N ALA A 227 26.99 -9.72 -63.44
CA ALA A 227 25.71 -9.02 -63.39
C ALA A 227 24.70 -9.75 -62.48
N ALA A 228 24.56 -11.07 -62.63
CA ALA A 228 23.71 -11.90 -61.78
C ALA A 228 24.13 -11.83 -60.31
N LYS A 229 25.43 -11.86 -60.01
CA LYS A 229 25.93 -11.75 -58.63
C LYS A 229 25.65 -10.37 -58.04
N ILE A 230 25.87 -9.29 -58.80
CA ILE A 230 25.60 -7.92 -58.36
C ILE A 230 24.11 -7.74 -58.09
N GLN A 231 23.25 -8.16 -59.03
CA GLN A 231 21.80 -8.09 -58.90
C GLN A 231 21.30 -8.91 -57.70
N ALA A 232 21.80 -10.14 -57.51
CA ALA A 232 21.45 -10.98 -56.36
C ALA A 232 21.87 -10.33 -55.04
N THR A 233 23.06 -9.72 -55.00
CA THR A 233 23.57 -9.02 -53.81
C THR A 233 22.70 -7.80 -53.48
N TRP A 234 22.32 -7.02 -54.49
CA TRP A 234 21.42 -5.87 -54.31
C TRP A 234 20.01 -6.28 -53.86
N ARG A 235 19.41 -7.29 -54.49
CA ARG A 235 18.10 -7.84 -54.08
C ARG A 235 18.13 -8.35 -52.64
N CYS A 236 19.21 -9.04 -52.25
CA CYS A 236 19.41 -9.49 -50.88
C CYS A 236 19.53 -8.33 -49.89
N TYR A 237 20.27 -7.26 -50.23
CA TYR A 237 20.36 -6.05 -49.41
C TYR A 237 18.99 -5.39 -49.21
N GLN A 238 18.21 -5.23 -50.28
CA GLN A 238 16.86 -4.65 -50.22
C GLN A 238 15.93 -5.51 -49.36
N ALA A 239 15.91 -6.82 -49.56
CA ALA A 239 15.12 -7.76 -48.77
C ALA A 239 15.51 -7.72 -47.28
N ARG A 240 16.81 -7.65 -46.96
CA ARG A 240 17.30 -7.51 -45.58
C ARG A 240 16.82 -6.20 -44.96
N LYS A 241 16.94 -5.07 -45.66
CA LYS A 241 16.47 -3.77 -45.17
C LYS A 241 14.96 -3.77 -44.90
N ALA A 242 14.18 -4.33 -45.81
CA ALA A 242 12.72 -4.48 -45.64
C ALA A 242 12.37 -5.41 -44.45
N SER A 243 13.07 -6.53 -44.31
CA SER A 243 12.88 -7.48 -43.20
C SER A 243 13.19 -6.85 -41.84
N VAL A 244 14.29 -6.09 -41.74
CA VAL A 244 14.63 -5.34 -40.51
C VAL A 244 13.53 -4.36 -40.15
N ARG A 245 13.03 -3.57 -41.12
CA ARG A 245 11.93 -2.62 -40.90
C ARG A 245 10.64 -3.33 -40.47
N SER A 246 10.26 -4.41 -41.13
CA SER A 246 9.07 -5.21 -40.78
C SER A 246 9.19 -5.80 -39.38
N ARG A 247 10.38 -6.30 -38.99
CA ARG A 247 10.62 -6.81 -37.63
C ARG A 247 10.50 -5.70 -36.58
N GLN A 248 11.02 -4.52 -36.85
CA GLN A 248 10.87 -3.35 -35.96
C GLN A 248 9.39 -2.95 -35.81
N GLN A 249 8.64 -2.90 -36.91
CA GLN A 249 7.21 -2.58 -36.88
C GLN A 249 6.38 -3.63 -36.14
N ARG A 250 6.64 -4.93 -36.37
CA ARG A 250 6.00 -6.02 -35.62
C ARG A 250 6.29 -5.92 -34.13
N TRP A 251 7.54 -5.66 -33.76
CA TRP A 251 7.91 -5.46 -32.37
C TRP A 251 7.18 -4.26 -31.75
N ALA A 252 7.18 -3.12 -32.44
CA ALA A 252 6.45 -1.92 -31.99
C ALA A 252 4.94 -2.19 -31.84
N SER A 253 4.33 -2.90 -32.79
CA SER A 253 2.91 -3.27 -32.73
C SER A 253 2.60 -4.16 -31.52
N GLY A 254 3.49 -5.10 -31.19
CA GLY A 254 3.35 -5.96 -30.02
C GLY A 254 3.43 -5.17 -28.71
N VAL A 255 4.39 -4.25 -28.60
CA VAL A 255 4.51 -3.36 -27.42
C VAL A 255 3.25 -2.50 -27.25
N ILE A 256 2.79 -1.87 -28.33
CA ILE A 256 1.56 -1.04 -28.32
C ILE A 256 0.34 -1.88 -27.93
N ALA A 257 0.18 -3.07 -28.52
CA ALA A 257 -0.94 -3.96 -28.25
C ALA A 257 -0.97 -4.41 -26.78
N ILE A 258 0.18 -4.80 -26.21
CA ILE A 258 0.27 -5.22 -24.80
C ILE A 258 -0.09 -4.06 -23.87
N SER A 259 0.47 -2.87 -24.10
CA SER A 259 0.14 -1.68 -23.30
C SER A 259 -1.34 -1.31 -23.41
N TRP A 260 -1.93 -1.38 -24.61
CA TRP A 260 -3.34 -1.11 -24.84
C TRP A 260 -4.24 -2.14 -24.14
N LEU A 261 -3.94 -3.43 -24.26
CA LEU A 261 -4.68 -4.51 -23.60
C LEU A 261 -4.62 -4.39 -22.08
N ALA A 262 -3.46 -4.09 -21.52
CA ALA A 262 -3.29 -3.84 -20.09
C ALA A 262 -4.14 -2.63 -19.63
N ARG A 263 -4.12 -1.53 -20.39
CA ARG A 263 -4.94 -0.35 -20.11
C ARG A 263 -6.43 -0.65 -20.20
N LYS A 264 -6.88 -1.39 -21.22
CA LYS A 264 -8.28 -1.80 -21.40
C LYS A 264 -8.73 -2.74 -20.28
N HIS A 265 -7.89 -3.69 -19.88
CA HIS A 265 -8.16 -4.59 -18.76
C HIS A 265 -8.26 -3.82 -17.44
N MET A 266 -7.30 -2.93 -17.15
CA MET A 266 -7.33 -2.07 -15.97
C MET A 266 -8.59 -1.18 -15.94
N ALA A 267 -9.00 -0.62 -17.07
CA ALA A 267 -10.23 0.17 -17.16
C ALA A 267 -11.48 -0.68 -16.85
N ARG A 268 -11.56 -1.90 -17.38
CA ARG A 268 -12.65 -2.86 -17.07
C ARG A 268 -12.69 -3.20 -15.58
N VAL A 269 -11.54 -3.54 -14.98
CA VAL A 269 -11.44 -3.87 -13.55
C VAL A 269 -11.85 -2.67 -12.69
N LYS A 270 -11.40 -1.45 -13.03
CA LYS A 270 -11.80 -0.22 -12.33
C LYS A 270 -13.31 0.01 -12.39
N ASN A 271 -13.94 -0.21 -13.55
CA ASN A 271 -15.39 -0.07 -13.70
C ASN A 271 -16.14 -1.13 -12.87
N ALA A 272 -15.74 -2.40 -12.96
CA ALA A 272 -16.34 -3.48 -12.16
C ALA A 272 -16.20 -3.24 -10.65
N LEU A 273 -15.05 -2.72 -10.19
CA LEU A 273 -14.85 -2.34 -8.79
C LEU A 273 -15.75 -1.16 -8.38
N LYS A 274 -15.94 -0.18 -9.26
CA LYS A 274 -16.84 0.96 -9.00
C LYS A 274 -18.29 0.49 -8.85
N GLU A 275 -18.75 -0.36 -9.75
CA GLU A 275 -20.09 -0.98 -9.68
C GLU A 275 -20.25 -1.84 -8.42
N SER A 276 -19.24 -2.64 -8.06
CA SER A 276 -19.31 -3.45 -6.84
C SER A 276 -19.40 -2.59 -5.58
N ARG A 277 -18.60 -1.52 -5.48
CA ARG A 277 -18.62 -0.59 -4.34
C ARG A 277 -19.96 0.13 -4.24
N GLN A 278 -20.54 0.53 -5.37
CA GLN A 278 -21.87 1.13 -5.40
C GLN A 278 -22.92 0.16 -4.85
N ARG A 279 -22.87 -1.10 -5.28
CA ARG A 279 -23.77 -2.16 -4.78
C ARG A 279 -23.61 -2.41 -3.28
N HIS A 280 -22.37 -2.47 -2.78
CA HIS A 280 -22.09 -2.63 -1.35
C HIS A 280 -22.68 -1.48 -0.53
N LEU A 281 -22.62 -0.24 -1.04
CA LEU A 281 -23.19 0.92 -0.39
C LEU A 281 -24.73 0.90 -0.39
N GLU A 282 -25.36 0.53 -1.50
CA GLU A 282 -26.82 0.37 -1.60
C GLU A 282 -27.33 -0.71 -0.63
N ASN A 283 -26.66 -1.86 -0.62
CA ASN A 283 -26.96 -2.97 0.29
C ASN A 283 -26.77 -2.58 1.76
N PHE A 284 -25.73 -1.79 2.06
CA PHE A 284 -25.53 -1.22 3.40
C PHE A 284 -26.74 -0.40 3.85
N TYR A 285 -27.25 0.51 3.01
CA TYR A 285 -28.42 1.32 3.38
C TYR A 285 -29.69 0.47 3.58
N ILE A 286 -29.88 -0.57 2.76
CA ILE A 286 -31.01 -1.50 2.91
C ILE A 286 -30.92 -2.22 4.27
N ARG A 287 -29.75 -2.78 4.60
CA ARG A 287 -29.55 -3.50 5.86
C ARG A 287 -29.57 -2.57 7.08
N ALA A 288 -29.08 -1.34 6.97
CA ALA A 288 -29.15 -0.34 8.03
C ALA A 288 -30.61 0.04 8.35
N LYS A 289 -31.45 0.24 7.33
CA LYS A 289 -32.90 0.45 7.52
C LYS A 289 -33.58 -0.74 8.19
N HIS A 290 -33.23 -1.97 7.78
CA HIS A 290 -33.74 -3.18 8.42
C HIS A 290 -33.30 -3.30 9.88
N LEU A 291 -32.03 -2.99 10.18
CA LEU A 291 -31.51 -2.98 11.54
C LEU A 291 -32.26 -1.97 12.40
N ALA A 292 -32.45 -0.74 11.92
CA ALA A 292 -33.21 0.31 12.61
C ALA A 292 -34.65 -0.11 12.91
N ALA A 293 -35.37 -0.64 11.92
CA ALA A 293 -36.76 -1.06 12.08
C ALA A 293 -36.94 -2.21 13.10
N ASN A 294 -35.94 -3.08 13.23
CA ASN A 294 -35.98 -4.24 14.11
C ASN A 294 -35.15 -4.09 15.39
N TRP A 295 -34.54 -2.92 15.63
CA TRP A 295 -33.53 -2.73 16.68
C TRP A 295 -34.05 -3.08 18.07
N ASN A 296 -35.26 -2.62 18.42
CA ASN A 296 -35.86 -2.89 19.73
C ASN A 296 -36.02 -4.40 20.00
N ARG A 297 -36.38 -5.18 18.96
CA ARG A 297 -36.45 -6.65 19.05
C ARG A 297 -35.05 -7.24 19.20
N ILE A 298 -34.16 -6.89 18.27
CA ILE A 298 -32.79 -7.44 18.18
C ILE A 298 -32.01 -7.20 19.48
N ARG A 299 -32.06 -5.98 20.04
CA ARG A 299 -31.38 -5.61 21.29
C ARG A 299 -31.79 -6.47 22.49
N THR A 300 -33.04 -6.94 22.52
CA THR A 300 -33.56 -7.75 23.63
C THR A 300 -33.47 -9.25 23.40
N SER A 301 -33.26 -9.69 22.15
CA SER A 301 -33.15 -11.10 21.79
C SER A 301 -31.71 -11.58 21.79
N ARG A 302 -31.54 -12.92 21.79
CA ARG A 302 -30.24 -13.54 21.58
C ARG A 302 -29.65 -13.15 20.22
N ARG A 303 -28.43 -12.64 20.20
CA ARG A 303 -27.77 -12.10 19.01
C ARG A 303 -26.27 -12.33 19.03
N THR A 304 -25.63 -12.24 17.86
CA THR A 304 -24.18 -12.33 17.72
C THR A 304 -23.59 -10.99 17.28
N ILE A 305 -22.63 -10.48 18.04
CA ILE A 305 -21.89 -9.28 17.68
C ILE A 305 -20.55 -9.69 17.06
N ILE A 306 -20.29 -9.23 15.84
CA ILE A 306 -19.03 -9.46 15.14
C ILE A 306 -18.17 -8.20 15.28
N HIS A 307 -17.16 -8.22 16.14
CA HIS A 307 -16.22 -7.12 16.26
C HIS A 307 -15.11 -7.26 15.23
N ILE A 308 -14.95 -6.20 14.44
CA ILE A 308 -13.85 -6.04 13.50
C ILE A 308 -13.12 -4.76 13.89
N PRO A 309 -12.12 -4.81 14.79
CA PRO A 309 -11.35 -3.63 15.22
C PRO A 309 -10.37 -3.18 14.12
N SER A 310 -10.90 -2.91 12.93
CA SER A 310 -10.16 -2.50 11.74
C SER A 310 -9.72 -1.05 11.87
N LEU A 311 -8.44 -0.78 11.62
CA LEU A 311 -7.94 0.60 11.45
C LEU A 311 -8.03 0.96 9.96
N GLY A 312 -9.23 1.32 9.53
CA GLY A 312 -9.63 1.66 8.16
C GLY A 312 -9.06 2.95 7.56
N PHE A 313 -7.95 3.48 8.08
CA PHE A 313 -7.34 4.73 7.61
C PHE A 313 -6.85 4.63 6.15
N SER A 314 -6.54 5.79 5.56
CA SER A 314 -5.90 5.85 4.24
C SER A 314 -4.57 5.07 4.23
N GLN A 315 -4.15 4.58 3.07
CA GLN A 315 -2.91 3.81 2.95
C GLN A 315 -1.70 4.61 3.44
N CYS A 316 -1.63 5.90 3.12
CA CYS A 316 -0.56 6.78 3.55
C CYS A 316 -0.43 6.83 5.07
N ILE A 317 -1.55 6.91 5.81
CA ILE A 317 -1.52 6.90 7.28
C ILE A 317 -1.05 5.54 7.80
N ARG A 318 -1.60 4.44 7.27
CA ARG A 318 -1.30 3.07 7.73
C ARG A 318 0.16 2.67 7.52
N GLU A 319 0.82 3.18 6.48
CA GLU A 319 2.25 2.95 6.24
C GLU A 319 3.16 3.55 7.32
N HIS A 320 2.67 4.52 8.08
CA HIS A 320 3.41 5.16 9.18
C HIS A 320 2.99 4.65 10.57
N ILE A 321 2.03 3.72 10.65
CA ILE A 321 1.63 3.10 11.92
C ILE A 321 2.58 1.94 12.22
N PRO A 322 3.36 2.01 13.32
CA PRO A 322 4.21 0.90 13.72
C PRO A 322 3.35 -0.30 14.12
N ASP A 323 3.72 -1.48 13.64
CA ASP A 323 3.04 -2.75 13.92
C ASP A 323 1.50 -2.65 13.86
N LEU A 324 0.98 -2.27 12.68
CA LEU A 324 -0.45 -2.05 12.44
C LEU A 324 -1.35 -3.20 12.97
N ALA A 325 -0.86 -4.44 12.92
CA ALA A 325 -1.61 -5.59 13.42
C ALA A 325 -1.80 -5.53 14.95
N LEU A 326 -0.75 -5.16 15.70
CA LEU A 326 -0.84 -4.94 17.14
C LEU A 326 -1.77 -3.78 17.48
N GLN A 327 -1.66 -2.66 16.77
CA GLN A 327 -2.52 -1.48 16.97
C GLN A 327 -4.00 -1.78 16.70
N GLN A 328 -4.31 -2.65 15.75
CA GLN A 328 -5.68 -3.14 15.53
C GLN A 328 -6.17 -4.08 16.65
N ASN A 329 -5.26 -4.63 17.46
CA ASN A 329 -5.61 -5.57 18.52
C ASN A 329 -5.70 -4.94 19.91
N THR A 330 -5.52 -3.63 20.07
CA THR A 330 -5.58 -2.94 21.37
C THR A 330 -6.98 -2.97 22.01
N GLN A 331 -8.01 -3.31 21.24
CA GLN A 331 -9.41 -3.26 21.66
C GLN A 331 -9.98 -4.62 22.09
N MET A 332 -9.16 -5.50 22.69
CA MET A 332 -9.61 -6.83 23.16
C MET A 332 -10.70 -6.76 24.24
N GLY A 333 -10.85 -5.62 24.93
CA GLY A 333 -11.97 -5.38 25.86
C GLY A 333 -13.36 -5.48 25.23
N ARG A 334 -13.49 -5.44 23.88
CA ARG A 334 -14.74 -5.73 23.17
C ARG A 334 -15.28 -7.14 23.42
N LEU A 335 -14.45 -8.10 23.84
CA LEU A 335 -14.90 -9.45 24.23
C LEU A 335 -15.88 -9.42 25.43
N CYS A 336 -15.83 -8.36 26.22
CA CYS A 336 -16.66 -8.16 27.40
C CYS A 336 -18.12 -7.80 27.08
N ASP A 337 -18.50 -7.60 25.81
CA ASP A 337 -19.91 -7.51 25.40
C ASP A 337 -20.72 -8.77 25.77
N THR A 338 -20.03 -9.89 26.05
CA THR A 338 -20.61 -11.10 26.67
C THR A 338 -21.22 -10.87 28.06
N LEU A 339 -21.02 -9.70 28.68
CA LEU A 339 -21.68 -9.28 29.91
C LEU A 339 -23.21 -9.38 29.77
N ASP A 340 -23.74 -9.02 28.59
CA ASP A 340 -25.14 -9.25 28.24
C ASP A 340 -25.36 -10.75 28.01
N ALA A 341 -26.23 -11.35 28.82
CA ALA A 341 -26.59 -12.77 28.75
C ALA A 341 -27.20 -13.20 27.39
N ASN A 342 -27.61 -12.26 26.54
CA ASN A 342 -28.14 -12.52 25.21
C ASN A 342 -27.11 -12.31 24.08
N VAL A 343 -25.86 -11.95 24.38
CA VAL A 343 -24.84 -11.65 23.36
C VAL A 343 -23.79 -12.75 23.25
N ASP A 344 -23.68 -13.33 22.06
CA ASP A 344 -22.51 -14.12 21.67
C ASP A 344 -21.52 -13.23 20.90
N VAL A 345 -20.21 -13.33 21.16
CA VAL A 345 -19.19 -12.46 20.54
C VAL A 345 -18.33 -13.22 19.54
N ILE A 346 -18.14 -12.66 18.35
CA ILE A 346 -17.08 -13.08 17.42
C ILE A 346 -16.10 -11.93 17.29
N TYR A 347 -14.87 -12.12 17.78
CA TYR A 347 -13.81 -11.13 17.67
C TYR A 347 -12.86 -11.52 16.54
N ILE A 348 -12.70 -10.65 15.55
CA ILE A 348 -11.73 -10.85 14.48
C ILE A 348 -10.37 -10.34 14.95
N CYS A 349 -9.42 -11.25 15.10
CA CYS A 349 -8.08 -10.94 15.57
C CYS A 349 -7.14 -10.70 14.38
N PRO A 350 -6.39 -9.59 14.35
CA PRO A 350 -5.37 -9.33 13.32
C PRO A 350 -4.10 -10.17 13.49
N LEU A 351 -4.01 -10.99 14.55
CA LEU A 351 -2.85 -11.79 14.94
C LEU A 351 -3.26 -13.22 15.27
N HIS A 352 -2.31 -14.16 15.19
CA HIS A 352 -2.49 -15.50 15.74
C HIS A 352 -2.11 -15.46 17.22
N LEU A 353 -3.08 -15.70 18.11
CA LEU A 353 -2.83 -15.76 19.55
C LEU A 353 -2.28 -17.14 19.93
N SER A 354 -1.37 -17.17 20.91
CA SER A 354 -0.88 -18.42 21.49
C SER A 354 -1.96 -19.12 22.32
N GLU A 355 -1.76 -20.41 22.59
CA GLU A 355 -2.66 -21.17 23.46
C GLU A 355 -2.73 -20.58 24.87
N GLU A 356 -1.62 -20.03 25.39
CA GLU A 356 -1.57 -19.38 26.70
C GLU A 356 -2.45 -18.13 26.74
N LEU A 357 -2.40 -17.27 25.71
CA LEU A 357 -3.27 -16.10 25.64
C LEU A 357 -4.74 -16.48 25.48
N LEU A 358 -5.05 -17.50 24.68
CA LEU A 358 -6.42 -18.00 24.57
C LEU A 358 -6.93 -18.54 25.91
N GLN A 359 -6.10 -19.28 26.65
CA GLN A 359 -6.42 -19.74 28.00
C GLN A 359 -6.60 -18.56 28.98
N TYR A 360 -5.77 -17.53 28.87
CA TYR A 360 -5.90 -16.30 29.65
C TYR A 360 -7.27 -15.65 29.46
N TYR A 361 -7.70 -15.42 28.22
CA TYR A 361 -9.01 -14.83 27.94
C TYR A 361 -10.18 -15.74 28.30
N ASN A 362 -10.05 -17.07 28.13
CA ASN A 362 -11.04 -18.03 28.62
C ASN A 362 -11.25 -17.91 30.13
N LYS A 363 -10.16 -17.83 30.90
CA LYS A 363 -10.23 -17.64 32.36
C LYS A 363 -10.80 -16.27 32.71
N LEU A 364 -10.29 -15.19 32.10
CA LEU A 364 -10.72 -13.82 32.36
C LEU A 364 -12.23 -13.64 32.16
N LEU A 365 -12.77 -14.17 31.07
CA LEU A 365 -14.20 -14.09 30.79
C LEU A 365 -14.98 -15.04 31.72
N GLY A 366 -14.45 -16.23 32.02
CA GLY A 366 -15.06 -17.17 32.97
C GLY A 366 -15.26 -16.63 34.40
N LEU A 367 -14.59 -15.53 34.77
CA LEU A 367 -14.69 -14.92 36.10
C LEU A 367 -16.06 -14.32 36.41
N GLN A 368 -16.92 -14.03 35.43
CA GLN A 368 -18.17 -13.30 35.68
C GLN A 368 -19.05 -13.95 36.77
N ALA A 369 -19.21 -15.26 36.73
CA ALA A 369 -20.01 -15.99 37.72
C ALA A 369 -19.38 -15.91 39.12
N ALA A 370 -18.04 -16.01 39.21
CA ALA A 370 -17.29 -15.84 40.44
C ALA A 370 -17.35 -14.39 40.99
N VAL A 371 -17.34 -13.39 40.13
CA VAL A 371 -17.51 -11.97 40.51
C VAL A 371 -18.89 -11.75 41.15
N ARG A 372 -19.95 -12.32 40.56
CA ARG A 372 -21.32 -12.20 41.06
C ARG A 372 -21.55 -12.94 42.38
N SER A 373 -20.97 -14.13 42.53
CA SER A 373 -21.17 -14.94 43.73
C SER A 373 -20.21 -14.58 44.87
N GLY A 374 -19.08 -13.96 44.54
CA GLY A 374 -17.96 -13.73 45.47
C GLY A 374 -17.15 -15.00 45.77
N ASN A 375 -17.38 -16.10 45.05
CA ASN A 375 -16.66 -17.36 45.22
C ASN A 375 -15.81 -17.68 43.97
N PRO A 376 -14.47 -17.75 44.09
CA PRO A 376 -13.58 -18.06 42.96
C PRO A 376 -13.85 -19.40 42.26
N GLU A 377 -14.44 -20.37 42.98
CA GLU A 377 -14.74 -21.70 42.43
C GLU A 377 -15.93 -21.69 41.45
N ASP A 378 -16.75 -20.63 41.44
CA ASP A 378 -17.92 -20.53 40.57
C ASP A 378 -17.55 -20.06 39.14
N MET A 379 -16.26 -20.11 38.76
CA MET A 379 -15.82 -19.78 37.40
C MET A 379 -16.54 -20.62 36.36
N GLY A 380 -17.17 -19.95 35.39
CA GLY A 380 -17.90 -20.59 34.30
C GLY A 380 -17.02 -20.85 33.08
N ASP A 381 -17.38 -21.84 32.28
CA ASP A 381 -16.84 -22.00 30.93
C ASP A 381 -17.65 -21.17 29.94
N LEU A 382 -17.02 -20.16 29.34
CA LEU A 382 -17.63 -19.28 28.35
C LEU A 382 -17.14 -19.53 26.92
N GLN A 383 -16.46 -20.66 26.66
CA GLN A 383 -15.95 -20.97 25.32
C GLN A 383 -17.02 -20.93 24.22
N ASP A 384 -18.28 -21.18 24.54
CA ASP A 384 -19.39 -21.13 23.58
C ASP A 384 -20.03 -19.75 23.40
N ARG A 385 -19.72 -18.81 24.29
CA ARG A 385 -20.23 -17.43 24.27
C ARG A 385 -19.35 -16.47 23.48
N PHE A 386 -18.06 -16.80 23.29
CA PHE A 386 -17.19 -16.00 22.45
C PHE A 386 -16.30 -16.87 21.56
N LYS A 387 -15.92 -16.36 20.38
CA LYS A 387 -14.96 -16.99 19.49
C LYS A 387 -13.98 -15.93 18.96
N ILE A 388 -12.68 -16.16 19.12
CA ILE A 388 -11.62 -15.35 18.52
C ILE A 388 -11.21 -16.01 17.20
N LEU A 389 -11.33 -15.29 16.08
CA LEU A 389 -11.03 -15.81 14.75
C LEU A 389 -9.96 -14.96 14.06
N THR A 390 -8.92 -15.62 13.56
CA THR A 390 -7.83 -14.98 12.83
C THR A 390 -8.01 -15.22 11.32
N PRO A 391 -8.12 -14.16 10.49
CA PRO A 391 -8.18 -14.29 9.02
C PRO A 391 -6.95 -15.01 8.44
N GLU A 392 -7.14 -16.02 7.60
CA GLU A 392 -6.00 -16.77 7.04
C GLU A 392 -5.09 -15.93 6.12
N ALA A 393 -5.59 -14.81 5.59
CA ALA A 393 -4.83 -13.95 4.69
C ALA A 393 -3.84 -13.00 5.39
N ILE A 394 -3.78 -12.97 6.74
CA ILE A 394 -2.86 -12.10 7.49
C ILE A 394 -1.40 -12.28 7.04
N ASN A 395 -0.99 -13.53 6.80
CA ASN A 395 0.37 -13.86 6.36
C ASN A 395 0.55 -13.84 4.82
N SER A 396 -0.51 -13.58 4.06
CA SER A 396 -0.46 -13.59 2.59
C SER A 396 0.11 -12.30 2.01
N PHE A 397 0.06 -11.20 2.76
CA PHE A 397 0.45 -9.86 2.29
C PHE A 397 1.42 -9.15 3.26
N PRO A 398 2.56 -9.76 3.62
CA PRO A 398 3.42 -9.26 4.71
C PRO A 398 4.06 -7.89 4.43
N LYS A 399 4.19 -7.49 3.16
CA LYS A 399 4.74 -6.18 2.76
C LYS A 399 3.68 -5.08 2.68
N HIS A 400 2.40 -5.41 2.87
CA HIS A 400 1.31 -4.47 2.75
C HIS A 400 0.69 -4.20 4.12
N HIS A 401 0.65 -2.94 4.51
CA HIS A 401 -0.11 -2.48 5.67
C HIS A 401 -1.60 -2.50 5.31
N MET A 402 -2.25 -3.67 5.32
CA MET A 402 -3.68 -3.84 5.05
C MET A 402 -4.51 -3.71 6.34
N CYS A 403 -5.68 -3.06 6.26
CA CYS A 403 -6.60 -2.99 7.39
C CYS A 403 -7.29 -4.35 7.57
N LEU A 404 -7.75 -4.62 8.79
CA LEU A 404 -8.31 -5.92 9.16
C LEU A 404 -9.53 -6.31 8.30
N ALA A 405 -10.38 -5.35 7.95
CA ALA A 405 -11.51 -5.60 7.05
C ALA A 405 -11.07 -6.09 5.66
N THR A 406 -9.97 -5.53 5.12
CA THR A 406 -9.37 -5.99 3.85
C THR A 406 -8.82 -7.41 3.99
N GLN A 407 -8.13 -7.71 5.10
CA GLN A 407 -7.59 -9.06 5.35
C GLN A 407 -8.72 -10.09 5.46
N LEU A 408 -9.81 -9.75 6.17
CA LEU A 408 -10.98 -10.61 6.31
C LEU A 408 -11.71 -10.82 4.99
N LYS A 409 -11.88 -9.77 4.17
CA LYS A 409 -12.43 -9.88 2.80
C LYS A 409 -11.63 -10.85 1.94
N CYS A 410 -10.30 -10.87 2.11
CA CYS A 410 -9.40 -11.79 1.41
C CYS A 410 -9.32 -13.19 2.04
N SER A 411 -10.10 -13.48 3.09
CA SER A 411 -10.04 -14.71 3.89
C SER A 411 -11.34 -15.53 3.77
N PRO A 412 -11.55 -16.25 2.65
CA PRO A 412 -12.79 -16.98 2.38
C PRO A 412 -13.08 -18.11 3.39
N LYS A 413 -12.07 -18.75 3.99
CA LYS A 413 -12.27 -19.80 5.01
C LYS A 413 -12.81 -19.18 6.30
N THR A 414 -12.22 -18.08 6.76
CA THR A 414 -12.74 -17.36 7.94
C THR A 414 -14.14 -16.80 7.69
N ILE A 415 -14.43 -16.24 6.51
CA ILE A 415 -15.80 -15.82 6.14
C ILE A 415 -16.79 -16.99 6.20
N LYS A 416 -16.45 -18.15 5.64
CA LYS A 416 -17.31 -19.36 5.72
C LYS A 416 -17.54 -19.80 7.15
N ARG A 417 -16.49 -19.75 8.00
CA ARG A 417 -16.60 -20.08 9.42
C ARG A 417 -17.54 -19.12 10.16
N ILE A 418 -17.42 -17.82 9.94
CA ILE A 418 -18.33 -16.82 10.53
C ILE A 418 -19.77 -17.09 10.09
N LYS A 419 -20.02 -17.34 8.80
CA LYS A 419 -21.37 -17.70 8.28
C LYS A 419 -21.98 -18.90 8.99
N SER A 420 -21.17 -19.94 9.24
CA SER A 420 -21.63 -21.13 9.96
C SER A 420 -21.98 -20.81 11.42
N LEU A 421 -21.24 -19.92 12.07
CA LEU A 421 -21.48 -19.54 13.48
C LEU A 421 -22.73 -18.67 13.64
N ILE A 422 -23.04 -17.81 12.67
CA ILE A 422 -24.20 -16.90 12.71
C ILE A 422 -25.45 -17.49 12.04
N GLN A 423 -25.41 -18.74 11.58
CA GLN A 423 -26.52 -19.34 10.87
C GLN A 423 -27.78 -19.37 11.75
N ASN A 424 -28.89 -18.83 11.22
CA ASN A 424 -30.19 -18.71 11.92
C ASN A 424 -30.15 -17.87 13.21
N ARG A 425 -29.19 -16.95 13.35
CA ARG A 425 -29.12 -16.01 14.48
C ARG A 425 -29.15 -14.57 13.97
N ASP A 426 -29.75 -13.67 14.73
CA ASP A 426 -29.59 -12.24 14.49
C ASP A 426 -28.12 -11.86 14.73
N ALA A 427 -27.47 -11.20 13.77
CA ALA A 427 -26.08 -10.80 13.89
C ALA A 427 -25.82 -9.45 13.23
N TYR A 428 -24.85 -8.70 13.75
CA TYR A 428 -24.40 -7.43 13.17
C TYR A 428 -22.92 -7.17 13.45
N ILE A 429 -22.30 -6.31 12.64
CA ILE A 429 -20.89 -5.94 12.76
C ILE A 429 -20.75 -4.66 13.58
N ILE A 430 -19.79 -4.64 14.51
CA ILE A 430 -19.25 -3.42 15.10
C ILE A 430 -17.80 -3.26 14.61
N GLY A 431 -17.59 -2.27 13.74
CA GLY A 431 -16.29 -1.98 13.14
C GLY A 431 -15.35 -1.21 14.08
N GLY A 432 -14.16 -0.88 13.55
CA GLY A 432 -13.26 0.13 14.11
C GLY A 432 -13.44 1.44 13.37
N VAL A 433 -12.37 1.92 12.74
CA VAL A 433 -12.42 3.06 11.81
C VAL A 433 -13.08 2.60 10.51
N PRO A 434 -14.20 3.22 10.08
CA PRO A 434 -14.96 2.76 8.92
C PRO A 434 -14.16 2.78 7.60
N HIS A 435 -14.20 1.67 6.85
CA HIS A 435 -13.55 1.50 5.55
C HIS A 435 -14.50 0.85 4.53
N LYS A 436 -14.21 1.04 3.24
CA LYS A 436 -15.04 0.50 2.14
C LYS A 436 -15.12 -1.03 2.14
N ASP A 437 -14.08 -1.68 2.68
CA ASP A 437 -14.04 -3.13 2.77
C ASP A 437 -14.91 -3.67 3.92
N ASP A 438 -15.28 -2.86 4.92
CA ASP A 438 -16.29 -3.25 5.91
C ASP A 438 -17.64 -3.51 5.23
N LEU A 439 -18.01 -2.65 4.26
CA LEU A 439 -19.23 -2.83 3.47
C LEU A 439 -19.19 -4.12 2.63
N ALA A 440 -18.01 -4.45 2.07
CA ALA A 440 -17.82 -5.67 1.31
C ALA A 440 -17.92 -6.92 2.22
N VAL A 441 -17.31 -6.89 3.40
CA VAL A 441 -17.42 -7.98 4.39
C VAL A 441 -18.86 -8.15 4.85
N ALA A 442 -19.57 -7.05 5.12
CA ALA A 442 -20.99 -7.08 5.49
C ALA A 442 -21.87 -7.68 4.39
N ASP A 443 -21.59 -7.39 3.11
CA ASP A 443 -22.25 -8.03 1.98
C ASP A 443 -21.92 -9.52 1.89
N MET A 444 -20.65 -9.90 2.08
CA MET A 444 -20.23 -11.29 2.06
C MET A 444 -20.94 -12.09 3.14
N LEU A 445 -21.08 -11.54 4.36
CA LEU A 445 -21.73 -12.17 5.52
C LEU A 445 -23.26 -12.01 5.52
N ASN A 446 -23.79 -11.08 4.71
CA ASN A 446 -25.19 -10.67 4.70
C ASN A 446 -25.72 -10.19 6.06
N VAL A 447 -24.95 -9.34 6.74
CA VAL A 447 -25.30 -8.76 8.06
C VAL A 447 -25.21 -7.23 8.02
N PRO A 448 -26.02 -6.50 8.81
CA PRO A 448 -25.88 -5.05 8.95
C PRO A 448 -24.61 -4.66 9.73
N ILE A 449 -24.20 -3.41 9.59
CA ILE A 449 -23.13 -2.80 10.38
C ILE A 449 -23.76 -1.75 11.29
N LEU A 450 -23.45 -1.80 12.58
CA LEU A 450 -23.70 -0.71 13.51
C LEU A 450 -22.53 0.28 13.42
N GLY A 451 -22.61 1.18 12.44
CA GLY A 451 -21.54 2.13 12.16
C GLY A 451 -21.88 3.07 11.02
N SER A 452 -21.12 4.15 10.91
CA SER A 452 -21.30 5.18 9.89
C SER A 452 -20.81 4.71 8.52
N VAL A 453 -21.36 5.31 7.47
CA VAL A 453 -20.84 5.14 6.11
C VAL A 453 -19.38 5.64 6.08
N PRO A 454 -18.44 4.91 5.44
CA PRO A 454 -17.03 5.32 5.40
C PRO A 454 -16.79 6.74 4.89
N GLU A 455 -17.52 7.19 3.86
CA GLU A 455 -17.42 8.55 3.34
C GLU A 455 -17.85 9.62 4.36
N VAL A 456 -18.87 9.35 5.17
CA VAL A 456 -19.34 10.27 6.23
C VAL A 456 -18.30 10.32 7.35
N ALA A 457 -17.78 9.16 7.76
CA ALA A 457 -16.73 9.07 8.77
C ALA A 457 -15.47 9.84 8.33
N GLN A 458 -14.99 9.63 7.10
CA GLN A 458 -13.81 10.32 6.56
C GLN A 458 -13.98 11.84 6.49
N LEU A 459 -15.21 12.31 6.20
CA LEU A 459 -15.49 13.74 6.10
C LEU A 459 -15.43 14.45 7.46
N TYR A 460 -15.92 13.81 8.52
CA TYR A 460 -16.08 14.44 9.84
C TYR A 460 -15.04 14.02 10.89
N SER A 461 -14.34 12.88 10.72
CA SER A 461 -13.29 12.43 11.64
C SER A 461 -11.94 13.14 11.46
N ASN A 462 -11.74 13.89 10.37
CA ASN A 462 -10.54 14.72 10.26
C ASN A 462 -10.70 16.00 11.09
N LYS A 463 -9.59 16.64 11.49
CA LYS A 463 -9.61 17.80 12.40
C LYS A 463 -10.46 18.96 11.91
N SER A 464 -10.43 19.29 10.61
CA SER A 464 -11.29 20.35 10.07
C SER A 464 -12.78 19.94 10.04
N GLY A 465 -13.05 18.66 9.76
CA GLY A 465 -14.38 18.05 9.77
C GLY A 465 -15.05 18.11 11.14
N SER A 466 -14.31 17.79 12.21
CA SER A 466 -14.82 17.85 13.58
C SER A 466 -15.21 19.28 13.97
N LYS A 467 -14.41 20.30 13.58
CA LYS A 467 -14.76 21.71 13.82
C LYS A 467 -16.07 22.12 13.14
N ARG A 468 -16.40 21.58 11.96
CA ARG A 468 -17.70 21.83 11.30
C ARG A 468 -18.87 21.27 12.10
N ILE A 469 -18.70 20.11 12.74
CA ILE A 469 -19.70 19.53 13.63
C ILE A 469 -19.88 20.44 14.85
N PHE A 470 -18.80 20.84 15.50
CA PHE A 470 -18.88 21.69 16.69
C PHE A 470 -19.48 23.07 16.42
N ALA A 471 -19.11 23.69 15.30
CA ALA A 471 -19.72 24.94 14.86
C ALA A 471 -21.22 24.78 14.60
N SER A 472 -21.64 23.67 13.96
CA SER A 472 -23.07 23.37 13.72
C SER A 472 -23.83 23.06 15.02
N ALA A 473 -23.17 22.44 16.00
CA ALA A 473 -23.73 22.12 17.31
C ALA A 473 -23.79 23.35 18.25
N CYS A 474 -23.15 24.46 17.85
CA CYS A 474 -22.98 25.67 18.66
C CYS A 474 -22.43 25.37 20.06
N VAL A 475 -21.44 24.49 20.13
CA VAL A 475 -20.71 24.19 21.37
C VAL A 475 -19.46 25.05 21.47
N PRO A 476 -18.99 25.38 22.69
CA PRO A 476 -17.74 26.12 22.84
C PRO A 476 -16.56 25.33 22.27
N THR A 477 -15.72 25.99 21.48
CA THR A 477 -14.48 25.44 20.92
C THR A 477 -13.33 26.42 21.15
N PRO A 478 -12.07 25.98 21.11
CA PRO A 478 -10.95 26.90 21.17
C PRO A 478 -11.01 27.92 20.02
N PRO A 479 -10.65 29.19 20.25
CA PRO A 479 -10.44 30.16 19.16
C PRO A 479 -9.48 29.58 18.12
N GLY A 480 -9.84 29.65 16.84
CA GLY A 480 -9.05 28.97 15.83
C GLY A 480 -9.63 29.06 14.43
N ALA A 481 -8.95 28.40 13.50
CA ALA A 481 -9.33 28.32 12.10
C ALA A 481 -8.99 26.93 11.55
N TRP A 482 -9.78 26.48 10.57
CA TRP A 482 -9.68 25.17 9.94
C TRP A 482 -9.67 25.31 8.41
N ASP A 483 -9.46 24.20 7.69
CA ASP A 483 -9.30 24.17 6.23
C ASP A 483 -8.15 25.06 5.72
N ILE A 484 -7.01 25.00 6.41
CA ILE A 484 -5.79 25.72 6.03
C ILE A 484 -4.91 24.81 5.17
N SER A 485 -4.65 25.18 3.93
CA SER A 485 -3.87 24.36 2.98
C SER A 485 -2.75 25.11 2.24
N SER A 486 -2.57 26.41 2.49
CA SER A 486 -1.44 27.17 1.95
C SER A 486 -0.69 27.93 3.03
N ASP A 487 0.61 28.14 2.82
CA ASP A 487 1.47 28.85 3.75
C ASP A 487 1.03 30.32 3.91
N ASP A 488 0.75 31.01 2.80
CA ASP A 488 0.21 32.38 2.81
C ASP A 488 -1.10 32.48 3.60
N GLN A 489 -2.00 31.50 3.43
CA GLN A 489 -3.25 31.45 4.19
C GLN A 489 -2.97 31.24 5.67
N MET A 490 -2.07 30.33 6.02
CA MET A 490 -1.67 30.04 7.39
C MET A 490 -1.15 31.28 8.11
N ILE A 491 -0.18 31.99 7.52
CA ILE A 491 0.41 33.20 8.09
C ILE A 491 -0.64 34.29 8.27
N ARG A 492 -1.47 34.53 7.25
CA ARG A 492 -2.54 35.54 7.31
C ARG A 492 -3.56 35.23 8.40
N VAL A 493 -4.04 33.99 8.46
CA VAL A 493 -5.04 33.55 9.43
C VAL A 493 -4.48 33.57 10.85
N LEU A 494 -3.26 33.07 11.04
CA LEU A 494 -2.59 33.11 12.35
C LEU A 494 -2.36 34.55 12.82
N SER A 495 -1.97 35.47 11.93
CA SER A 495 -1.83 36.90 12.26
C SER A 495 -3.13 37.49 12.78
N GLN A 496 -4.26 37.18 12.10
CA GLN A 496 -5.59 37.61 12.53
C GLN A 496 -5.95 37.03 13.90
N LEU A 497 -5.74 35.72 14.07
CA LEU A 497 -6.04 35.03 15.31
C LEU A 497 -5.26 35.59 16.50
N ILE A 498 -3.97 35.92 16.32
CA ILE A 498 -3.14 36.56 17.35
C ILE A 498 -3.65 37.97 17.67
N ALA A 499 -3.93 38.79 16.65
CA ALA A 499 -4.40 40.17 16.86
C ALA A 499 -5.77 40.24 17.58
N ASP A 500 -6.59 39.21 17.36
CA ASP A 500 -7.91 39.06 17.96
C ASP A 500 -7.84 38.50 19.39
N ASN A 501 -6.86 37.63 19.65
CA ASN A 501 -6.70 36.89 20.90
C ASN A 501 -5.30 37.11 21.51
N MET A 502 -4.97 38.37 21.76
CA MET A 502 -3.64 38.79 22.26
C MET A 502 -3.26 38.22 23.64
N ASP A 503 -4.19 37.58 24.35
CA ASP A 503 -3.93 36.95 25.64
C ASP A 503 -3.47 35.48 25.47
N VAL A 504 -3.61 34.89 24.28
CA VAL A 504 -3.26 33.49 23.99
C VAL A 504 -1.76 33.35 23.76
N ARG A 505 -1.07 32.77 24.74
CA ARG A 505 0.39 32.52 24.67
C ARG A 505 0.77 31.46 23.65
N ARG A 506 0.07 30.32 23.66
CA ARG A 506 0.41 29.11 22.88
C ARG A 506 -0.62 28.83 21.80
N TRP A 507 -0.14 28.53 20.61
CA TRP A 507 -0.96 28.10 19.48
C TRP A 507 -0.61 26.67 19.08
N LEU A 508 -1.64 25.89 18.76
CA LEU A 508 -1.55 24.51 18.30
C LEU A 508 -1.80 24.44 16.80
N PHE A 509 -1.00 23.64 16.11
CA PHE A 509 -1.15 23.28 14.71
C PHE A 509 -1.46 21.80 14.63
N LYS A 510 -2.59 21.43 14.03
CA LYS A 510 -3.01 20.02 13.93
C LYS A 510 -3.26 19.64 12.47
N VAL A 511 -2.59 18.59 12.02
CA VAL A 511 -2.80 18.00 10.70
C VAL A 511 -4.14 17.26 10.67
N ASN A 512 -4.90 17.41 9.58
CA ASN A 512 -6.26 16.85 9.45
C ASN A 512 -6.35 15.34 9.71
N ASP A 513 -5.42 14.55 9.17
CA ASP A 513 -5.40 13.09 9.31
C ASP A 513 -4.54 12.62 10.51
N GLY A 514 -4.17 13.53 11.41
CA GLY A 514 -3.42 13.20 12.63
C GLY A 514 -4.29 12.51 13.69
N CYS A 515 -3.77 11.46 14.32
CA CYS A 515 -4.40 10.77 15.45
C CYS A 515 -3.49 10.77 16.69
N GLY A 516 -4.09 10.72 17.90
CA GLY A 516 -3.36 10.52 19.16
C GLY A 516 -2.22 11.51 19.41
N GLY A 517 -2.37 12.78 18.99
CA GLY A 517 -1.35 13.83 19.09
C GLY A 517 -0.15 13.71 18.14
N ASN A 518 -0.06 12.65 17.32
CA ASN A 518 1.06 12.43 16.40
C ASN A 518 1.15 13.44 15.26
N GLY A 519 0.06 14.15 14.97
CA GLY A 519 -0.03 15.20 13.95
C GLY A 519 -0.13 16.61 14.53
N THR A 520 0.32 16.80 15.77
CA THR A 520 0.22 18.10 16.47
C THR A 520 1.61 18.74 16.60
N ALA A 521 1.66 20.05 16.42
CA ALA A 521 2.79 20.91 16.78
C ALA A 521 2.28 22.11 17.57
N TYR A 522 3.13 22.74 18.37
CA TYR A 522 2.76 23.94 19.12
C TYR A 522 3.85 25.00 19.08
N CYS A 523 3.46 26.24 19.36
CA CYS A 523 4.39 27.37 19.47
C CYS A 523 3.90 28.40 20.48
N ASP A 524 4.80 28.85 21.36
CA ASP A 524 4.57 29.93 22.32
C ASP A 524 4.82 31.30 21.65
N ILE A 525 3.94 31.68 20.73
CA ILE A 525 4.17 32.79 19.79
C ILE A 525 4.43 34.12 20.51
N ILE A 526 3.61 34.47 21.50
CA ILE A 526 3.72 35.76 22.20
C ILE A 526 5.11 35.93 22.83
N SER A 527 5.71 34.85 23.32
CA SER A 527 7.03 34.87 23.96
C SER A 527 8.18 35.18 22.99
N HIS A 528 7.96 35.01 21.68
CA HIS A 528 9.00 35.18 20.65
C HIS A 528 8.71 36.31 19.66
N LEU A 529 7.50 36.88 19.70
CA LEU A 529 7.06 37.93 18.78
C LEU A 529 7.62 39.29 19.20
N ARG A 530 8.57 39.84 18.44
CA ARG A 530 9.29 41.08 18.79
C ARG A 530 8.39 42.31 18.71
N CYS A 531 7.45 42.32 17.77
CA CYS A 531 6.48 43.40 17.64
C CYS A 531 5.39 43.38 18.73
N TYR A 532 5.30 42.36 19.58
CA TYR A 532 4.21 42.20 20.55
C TYR A 532 4.03 43.40 21.51
N PRO A 533 5.07 43.95 22.16
CA PRO A 533 4.91 45.12 23.03
C PRO A 533 4.40 46.36 22.29
N TRP A 534 4.74 46.49 21.01
CA TRP A 534 4.22 47.56 20.16
C TRP A 534 2.75 47.34 19.82
N VAL A 535 2.35 46.12 19.43
CA VAL A 535 0.96 45.78 19.12
C VAL A 535 0.07 45.96 20.36
N GLN A 536 0.56 45.60 21.55
CA GLN A 536 -0.16 45.79 22.80
C GLN A 536 -0.42 47.28 23.10
N LYS A 537 0.57 48.14 22.90
CA LYS A 537 0.41 49.60 23.01
C LYS A 537 -0.56 50.15 21.96
N GLU A 538 -0.51 49.63 20.74
CA GLU A 538 -1.41 50.03 19.66
C GLU A 538 -2.86 49.64 19.97
N ARG A 539 -3.10 48.42 20.50
CA ARG A 539 -4.42 47.96 20.97
C ARG A 539 -4.98 48.87 22.06
N GLN A 540 -4.15 49.30 23.01
CA GLN A 540 -4.55 50.20 24.10
C GLN A 540 -4.98 51.60 23.64
N ARG A 541 -4.64 52.02 22.40
CA ARG A 541 -5.10 53.30 21.85
C ARG A 541 -6.56 53.29 21.40
N TYR A 542 -7.11 52.11 21.15
CA TYR A 542 -8.46 51.95 20.62
C TYR A 542 -9.37 51.29 21.67
N SER A 543 -10.65 51.64 21.67
CA SER A 543 -11.64 50.88 22.45
C SER A 543 -11.81 49.47 21.86
N PRO A 544 -12.31 48.48 22.61
CA PRO A 544 -12.55 47.13 22.10
C PRO A 544 -13.41 47.11 20.82
N GLU A 545 -14.40 48.00 20.72
CA GLU A 545 -15.27 48.10 19.54
C GLU A 545 -14.51 48.62 18.32
N ILE A 546 -13.65 49.64 18.49
CA ILE A 546 -12.85 50.19 17.40
C ILE A 546 -11.76 49.20 16.99
N TRP A 547 -11.13 48.53 17.95
CA TRP A 547 -10.14 47.48 17.67
C TRP A 547 -10.77 46.33 16.87
N SER A 548 -12.07 46.07 16.99
CA SER A 548 -12.75 45.05 16.17
C SER A 548 -12.83 45.38 14.68
N GLN A 549 -12.61 46.65 14.29
CA GLN A 549 -12.62 47.08 12.89
C GLN A 549 -11.32 46.70 12.18
N LYS A 550 -11.44 46.18 10.94
CA LYS A 550 -10.29 45.71 10.14
C LYS A 550 -9.19 46.76 9.98
N TRP A 551 -9.56 48.01 9.69
CA TRP A 551 -8.60 49.10 9.45
C TRP A 551 -7.74 49.42 10.69
N ALA A 552 -8.27 49.24 11.91
CA ALA A 552 -7.56 49.51 13.15
C ALA A 552 -6.50 48.43 13.45
N ARG A 553 -6.75 47.19 13.01
CA ARG A 553 -5.82 46.05 13.16
C ARG A 553 -4.79 45.96 12.04
N GLU A 554 -5.04 46.55 10.88
CA GLU A 554 -4.17 46.46 9.69
C GLU A 554 -2.68 46.69 10.01
N PRO A 555 -2.28 47.73 10.77
CA PRO A 555 -0.87 47.95 11.09
C PRO A 555 -0.26 46.83 11.95
N ALA A 556 -1.05 46.24 12.85
CA ALA A 556 -0.63 45.10 13.66
C ALA A 556 -0.51 43.83 12.81
N LEU A 557 -1.48 43.56 11.94
CA LEU A 557 -1.47 42.40 11.06
C LEU A 557 -0.24 42.40 10.15
N VAL A 558 0.11 43.54 9.56
CA VAL A 558 1.29 43.67 8.70
C VAL A 558 2.56 43.32 9.47
N LYS A 559 2.77 43.90 10.66
CA LYS A 559 3.97 43.61 11.46
C LYS A 559 4.05 42.16 11.93
N ILE A 560 2.93 41.60 12.40
CA ILE A 560 2.87 40.20 12.83
C ILE A 560 3.19 39.28 11.65
N SER A 561 2.57 39.49 10.48
CA SER A 561 2.77 38.65 9.30
C SER A 561 4.20 38.66 8.77
N GLN A 562 4.95 39.76 8.94
CA GLN A 562 6.35 39.87 8.53
C GLN A 562 7.28 39.08 9.46
N GLU A 563 6.97 38.99 10.76
CA GLU A 563 7.80 38.28 11.74
C GLU A 563 7.48 36.77 11.81
N LEU A 564 6.23 36.38 11.55
CA LEU A 564 5.75 35.01 11.75
C LEU A 564 6.55 33.93 11.00
N PRO A 565 6.90 34.05 9.71
CA PRO A 565 7.60 32.97 9.00
C PRO A 565 8.94 32.58 9.66
N GLY A 566 9.73 33.59 10.06
CA GLY A 566 11.00 33.36 10.75
C GLY A 566 10.82 32.82 12.16
N LEU A 567 9.80 33.30 12.88
CA LEU A 567 9.46 32.82 14.22
C LEU A 567 9.03 31.35 14.19
N LEU A 568 8.12 30.98 13.29
CA LEU A 568 7.60 29.61 13.19
C LEU A 568 8.71 28.62 12.82
N ALA A 569 9.59 28.99 11.90
CA ALA A 569 10.72 28.16 11.50
C ALA A 569 11.69 27.85 12.65
N GLN A 570 11.80 28.73 13.64
CA GLN A 570 12.74 28.59 14.76
C GLN A 570 12.11 28.00 16.03
N HIS A 571 10.83 28.25 16.26
CA HIS A 571 10.20 28.03 17.57
C HIS A 571 9.02 27.06 17.58
N VAL A 572 8.55 26.57 16.43
CA VAL A 572 7.52 25.53 16.42
C VAL A 572 8.13 24.18 16.83
N GLN A 573 7.44 23.49 17.73
CA GLN A 573 7.84 22.19 18.24
C GLN A 573 6.79 21.13 17.87
N PRO A 574 7.12 20.18 16.98
CA PRO A 574 6.29 19.01 16.73
C PRO A 574 6.22 18.13 17.99
N VAL A 575 5.02 17.68 18.36
CA VAL A 575 4.83 16.82 19.55
C VAL A 575 5.46 15.43 19.34
N ASN A 576 5.39 14.90 18.12
CA ASN A 576 6.06 13.65 17.75
C ASN A 576 7.28 13.95 16.87
N GLU A 577 8.41 14.21 17.51
CA GLU A 577 9.69 14.49 16.84
C GLU A 577 10.21 13.29 16.03
N LYS A 578 9.84 12.05 16.40
CA LYS A 578 10.22 10.84 15.63
C LYS A 578 9.59 10.86 14.24
N ARG A 579 8.31 11.24 14.15
CA ARG A 579 7.56 11.34 12.88
C ARG A 579 7.90 12.63 12.14
N PHE A 580 8.01 13.74 12.86
CA PHE A 580 8.29 15.06 12.31
C PHE A 580 9.54 15.66 12.96
N PRO A 581 10.75 15.31 12.48
CA PRO A 581 12.00 15.82 13.05
C PRO A 581 12.19 17.34 12.89
N THR A 582 11.49 17.97 11.95
CA THR A 582 11.60 19.40 11.66
C THR A 582 10.25 20.02 11.37
N TRP A 583 10.13 21.33 11.62
CA TRP A 583 8.96 22.12 11.24
C TRP A 583 8.65 22.00 9.75
N GLU A 584 9.67 22.00 8.87
CA GLU A 584 9.46 21.90 7.42
C GLU A 584 8.73 20.62 7.01
N LYS A 585 9.10 19.46 7.59
CA LYS A 585 8.43 18.18 7.31
C LYS A 585 6.99 18.16 7.84
N PHE A 586 6.79 18.74 9.02
CA PHE A 586 5.45 18.92 9.57
C PHE A 586 4.60 19.80 8.66
N LEU A 587 5.12 20.96 8.26
CA LEU A 587 4.44 21.95 7.43
C LEU A 587 4.10 21.39 6.05
N GLN A 588 4.99 20.65 5.40
CA GLN A 588 4.70 19.96 4.13
C GLN A 588 3.48 19.01 4.27
N THR A 589 3.38 18.30 5.38
CA THR A 589 2.27 17.40 5.67
C THR A 589 0.99 18.18 5.99
N PHE A 590 1.10 19.21 6.83
CA PHE A 590 0.00 20.10 7.20
C PHE A 590 -0.62 20.77 5.98
N LEU A 591 0.18 21.30 5.05
CA LEU A 591 -0.31 21.97 3.85
C LEU A 591 -0.89 21.00 2.82
N SER A 592 -0.31 19.80 2.68
CA SER A 592 -0.81 18.80 1.72
C SER A 592 -2.12 18.14 2.13
N GLN A 593 -2.35 17.94 3.43
CA GLN A 593 -3.57 17.33 3.98
C GLN A 593 -4.60 18.37 4.45
N GLY A 594 -4.15 19.61 4.61
CA GLY A 594 -4.86 20.64 5.35
C GLY A 594 -4.71 20.46 6.86
N GLY A 595 -5.01 21.51 7.60
CA GLY A 595 -5.00 21.45 9.05
C GLY A 595 -5.75 22.57 9.74
N VAL A 596 -5.67 22.52 11.07
CA VAL A 596 -6.37 23.41 12.00
C VAL A 596 -5.34 24.12 12.87
N ILE A 597 -5.58 25.41 13.09
CA ILE A 597 -4.89 26.22 14.10
C ILE A 597 -5.87 26.47 15.24
N GLU A 598 -5.44 26.19 16.47
CA GLU A 598 -6.26 26.33 17.67
C GLU A 598 -5.48 27.04 18.77
N ALA A 599 -6.12 27.91 19.52
CA ALA A 599 -5.58 28.47 20.74
C ALA A 599 -5.44 27.37 21.80
N PHE A 600 -4.31 27.37 22.50
CA PHE A 600 -4.20 26.63 23.75
C PHE A 600 -4.94 27.40 24.86
N PRO A 601 -5.52 26.73 25.88
CA PRO A 601 -6.13 27.40 27.02
C PRO A 601 -5.21 28.44 27.70
N LEU A 602 -5.81 29.46 28.31
CA LEU A 602 -5.09 30.55 28.98
C LEU A 602 -4.49 30.13 30.34
N SER A 603 -4.86 28.96 30.84
CA SER A 603 -4.36 28.37 32.08
C SER A 603 -3.27 27.35 31.77
N GLU A 604 -2.26 27.27 32.62
CA GLU A 604 -1.26 26.20 32.57
C GLU A 604 -1.83 24.86 33.05
N ASN A 605 -2.79 24.91 34.00
CA ASN A 605 -3.52 23.74 34.48
C ASN A 605 -4.73 23.50 33.58
N VAL A 606 -4.65 22.46 32.77
CA VAL A 606 -5.70 22.00 31.86
C VAL A 606 -5.94 20.52 32.06
N THR A 607 -7.19 20.09 31.92
CA THR A 607 -7.53 18.66 31.94
C THR A 607 -8.28 18.33 30.67
N ASN A 608 -7.85 17.29 29.96
CA ASN A 608 -8.58 16.81 28.79
C ASN A 608 -9.50 15.67 29.22
N LEU A 609 -10.62 15.54 28.53
CA LEU A 609 -11.60 14.49 28.75
C LEU A 609 -11.91 13.80 27.44
N THR A 610 -12.18 12.50 27.47
CA THR A 610 -12.80 11.78 26.36
C THR A 610 -14.17 11.29 26.80
N VAL A 611 -15.19 11.58 26.00
CA VAL A 611 -16.55 11.09 26.19
C VAL A 611 -16.92 10.20 25.01
N ASP A 612 -17.19 8.94 25.30
CA ASP A 612 -17.64 7.95 24.31
C ASP A 612 -19.16 7.96 24.22
N MET A 613 -19.65 7.98 22.98
CA MET A 613 -21.07 8.09 22.66
C MET A 613 -21.48 7.01 21.66
N LEU A 614 -22.77 6.69 21.67
CA LEU A 614 -23.41 5.76 20.76
C LEU A 614 -24.67 6.41 20.18
N ILE A 615 -24.75 6.50 18.85
CA ILE A 615 -26.01 6.69 18.14
C ILE A 615 -26.55 5.31 17.79
N GLU A 616 -27.63 4.90 18.44
CA GLU A 616 -28.32 3.65 18.15
C GLU A 616 -28.99 3.69 16.75
N PRO A 617 -29.30 2.53 16.14
CA PRO A 617 -30.04 2.47 14.87
C PRO A 617 -31.40 3.18 14.87
N THR A 618 -32.03 3.34 16.04
CA THR A 618 -33.26 4.11 16.24
C THR A 618 -33.04 5.63 16.18
N GLY A 619 -31.79 6.08 16.24
CA GLY A 619 -31.42 7.49 16.36
C GLY A 619 -31.38 8.00 17.81
N GLU A 620 -31.46 7.13 18.81
CA GLU A 620 -31.25 7.50 20.21
C GLU A 620 -29.74 7.75 20.47
N VAL A 621 -29.42 8.89 21.08
CA VAL A 621 -28.05 9.28 21.43
C VAL A 621 -27.78 8.91 22.90
N LYS A 622 -26.72 8.15 23.15
CA LYS A 622 -26.29 7.74 24.50
C LYS A 622 -24.84 8.09 24.76
N ILE A 623 -24.55 8.47 26.00
CA ILE A 623 -23.19 8.51 26.54
C ILE A 623 -22.93 7.13 27.14
N VAL A 624 -21.84 6.49 26.74
CA VAL A 624 -21.50 5.11 27.14
C VAL A 624 -20.24 5.02 27.98
N SER A 625 -19.35 6.01 27.90
CA SER A 625 -18.21 6.16 28.81
C SER A 625 -17.78 7.63 28.85
N SER A 626 -17.12 8.02 29.93
CA SER A 626 -16.57 9.35 30.14
C SER A 626 -15.35 9.23 31.04
N GLY A 627 -14.20 9.75 30.64
CA GLY A 627 -12.98 9.68 31.44
C GLY A 627 -12.07 10.89 31.27
N ASP A 628 -11.29 11.18 32.31
CA ASP A 628 -10.24 12.21 32.27
C ASP A 628 -8.96 11.60 31.70
N GLN A 629 -8.31 12.28 30.76
CA GLN A 629 -7.12 11.79 30.07
C GLN A 629 -5.84 12.06 30.89
N LEU A 630 -4.97 11.06 30.97
CA LEU A 630 -3.62 11.15 31.53
C LEU A 630 -2.60 11.42 30.41
N HIS A 631 -1.65 12.33 30.63
CA HIS A 631 -0.77 12.89 29.58
C HIS A 631 0.71 12.55 29.82
N ALA A 632 0.97 11.29 30.15
CA ALA A 632 2.30 10.79 30.48
C ALA A 632 3.35 10.97 29.37
N GLU A 633 2.95 10.89 28.10
CA GLU A 633 3.87 10.95 26.95
C GLU A 633 4.01 12.36 26.34
N GLY A 634 3.60 13.39 27.08
CA GLY A 634 3.71 14.79 26.71
C GLY A 634 2.38 15.54 26.82
N PRO A 635 2.40 16.89 26.77
CA PRO A 635 1.26 17.73 27.15
C PRO A 635 0.01 17.59 26.25
N LEU A 636 0.12 16.87 25.13
CA LEU A 636 -0.90 16.79 24.09
C LEU A 636 -1.09 15.35 23.55
N ARG A 637 -0.53 14.35 24.24
CA ARG A 637 -0.73 12.92 23.94
C ARG A 637 -1.32 12.21 25.15
N SER A 638 -2.52 11.66 24.97
CA SER A 638 -3.16 10.83 25.98
C SER A 638 -2.47 9.45 26.05
N SER A 639 -2.14 9.03 27.27
CA SER A 639 -1.49 7.75 27.59
C SER A 639 -2.38 6.84 28.44
N GLY A 640 -3.53 7.33 28.90
CA GLY A 640 -4.43 6.60 29.78
C GLY A 640 -5.63 7.45 30.20
N THR A 641 -6.50 6.89 31.01
CA THR A 641 -7.72 7.56 31.44
C THR A 641 -8.18 7.09 32.82
N THR A 642 -8.79 8.00 33.59
CA THR A 642 -9.53 7.69 34.81
C THR A 642 -11.02 7.72 34.52
N ILE A 643 -11.75 6.68 34.90
CA ILE A 643 -13.17 6.50 34.61
C ILE A 643 -13.94 6.28 35.93
N PRO A 644 -15.09 6.95 36.15
CA PRO A 644 -15.66 8.00 35.31
C PRO A 644 -14.86 9.31 35.44
N GLN A 645 -15.12 10.27 34.54
CA GLN A 645 -14.55 11.61 34.66
C GLN A 645 -15.08 12.35 35.89
N CYS A 646 -14.21 13.11 36.54
CA CYS A 646 -14.52 13.91 37.72
C CYS A 646 -14.19 15.41 37.53
N SER A 647 -13.61 15.80 36.39
CA SER A 647 -13.13 17.17 36.20
C SER A 647 -14.22 18.18 35.84
N VAL A 648 -15.35 17.75 35.27
CA VAL A 648 -16.45 18.62 34.84
C VAL A 648 -17.76 18.12 35.43
N ASP A 649 -18.58 19.04 35.94
CA ASP A 649 -19.93 18.72 36.38
C ASP A 649 -20.74 18.08 35.22
N PRO A 650 -21.31 16.87 35.40
CA PRO A 650 -22.18 16.23 34.41
C PRO A 650 -23.34 17.14 33.93
N ALA A 651 -23.83 18.06 34.75
CA ALA A 651 -24.87 19.02 34.36
C ALA A 651 -24.41 19.99 33.26
N VAL A 652 -23.10 20.26 33.16
CA VAL A 652 -22.49 21.09 32.11
C VAL A 652 -22.07 20.23 30.92
N LEU A 653 -21.46 19.07 31.17
CA LEU A 653 -20.90 18.21 30.13
C LEU A 653 -21.98 17.53 29.28
N ASN A 654 -23.01 16.96 29.91
CA ASN A 654 -24.01 16.14 29.22
C ASN A 654 -24.80 16.93 28.15
N PRO A 655 -25.26 18.18 28.40
CA PRO A 655 -25.91 18.98 27.35
C PRO A 655 -25.01 19.24 26.14
N LEU A 656 -23.70 19.43 26.32
CA LEU A 656 -22.75 19.61 25.22
C LEU A 656 -22.63 18.33 24.40
N CYS A 657 -22.45 17.18 25.06
CA CYS A 657 -22.40 15.88 24.41
C CYS A 657 -23.68 15.60 23.61
N LEU A 658 -24.86 15.85 24.19
CA LEU A 658 -26.14 15.64 23.51
C LEU A 658 -26.30 16.54 22.27
N LYS A 659 -25.92 17.82 22.34
CA LYS A 659 -25.94 18.73 21.17
C LYS A 659 -25.03 18.22 20.04
N ILE A 660 -23.83 17.76 20.40
CA ILE A 660 -22.88 17.19 19.42
C ILE A 660 -23.47 15.91 18.83
N GLY A 661 -24.02 15.01 19.65
CA GLY A 661 -24.62 13.76 19.21
C GLY A 661 -25.81 13.95 18.28
N GLU A 662 -26.73 14.86 18.59
CA GLU A 662 -27.85 15.20 17.68
C GLU A 662 -27.36 15.83 16.37
N THR A 663 -26.30 16.64 16.43
CA THR A 663 -25.67 17.20 15.23
C THR A 663 -25.05 16.09 14.38
N CYS A 664 -24.24 15.20 14.97
CA CYS A 664 -23.67 14.03 14.31
C CYS A 664 -24.75 13.18 13.62
N LYS A 665 -25.83 12.88 14.33
CA LYS A 665 -27.00 12.17 13.79
C LYS A 665 -27.61 12.90 12.60
N SER A 666 -27.83 14.21 12.68
CA SER A 666 -28.35 15.01 11.56
C SER A 666 -27.44 15.00 10.32
N LYS A 667 -26.13 14.77 10.53
CA LYS A 667 -25.13 14.62 9.47
C LYS A 667 -24.94 13.18 8.98
N GLY A 668 -25.76 12.24 9.45
CA GLY A 668 -25.75 10.84 9.01
C GLY A 668 -24.74 9.95 9.73
N VAL A 669 -24.22 10.37 10.88
CA VAL A 669 -23.38 9.53 11.75
C VAL A 669 -24.26 8.49 12.47
N LEU A 670 -23.78 7.25 12.53
CA LEU A 670 -24.38 6.10 13.21
C LEU A 670 -23.28 5.30 13.94
N GLY A 671 -23.63 4.69 15.07
CA GLY A 671 -22.72 3.85 15.85
C GLY A 671 -21.90 4.62 16.87
N TYR A 672 -20.76 4.06 17.24
CA TYR A 672 -19.87 4.59 18.27
C TYR A 672 -19.00 5.73 17.74
N PHE A 673 -18.80 6.74 18.58
CA PHE A 673 -17.84 7.82 18.37
C PHE A 673 -17.38 8.39 19.71
N SER A 674 -16.22 9.04 19.73
CA SER A 674 -15.68 9.72 20.90
C SER A 674 -15.52 11.21 20.65
N VAL A 675 -15.75 12.02 21.67
CA VAL A 675 -15.54 13.48 21.67
C VAL A 675 -14.51 13.82 22.72
N ASP A 676 -13.49 14.56 22.32
CA ASP A 676 -12.48 15.09 23.24
C ASP A 676 -12.84 16.53 23.63
N PHE A 677 -12.69 16.80 24.92
CA PHE A 677 -12.86 18.12 25.53
C PHE A 677 -11.60 18.54 26.27
N VAL A 678 -11.44 19.84 26.48
CA VAL A 678 -10.49 20.41 27.42
C VAL A 678 -11.23 21.32 28.40
N THR A 679 -10.95 21.17 29.69
CA THR A 679 -11.45 22.03 30.76
C THR A 679 -10.32 22.79 31.44
N PHE A 680 -10.60 24.03 31.83
CA PHE A 680 -9.67 24.88 32.58
C PHE A 680 -10.42 26.01 33.29
N ILE A 681 -9.77 26.62 34.28
CA ILE A 681 -10.28 27.79 34.99
C ILE A 681 -9.76 29.04 34.28
N HIS A 682 -10.65 29.94 33.87
CA HIS A 682 -10.26 31.17 33.19
C HIS A 682 -9.58 32.13 34.19
N PRO A 683 -8.33 32.59 33.94
CA PRO A 683 -7.53 33.29 34.95
C PRO A 683 -8.12 34.65 35.38
N GLN A 684 -8.93 35.29 34.54
CA GLN A 684 -9.52 36.60 34.84
C GLN A 684 -10.94 36.51 35.42
N THR A 685 -11.71 35.49 35.03
CA THR A 685 -13.13 35.38 35.43
C THR A 685 -13.34 34.34 36.51
N MET A 686 -12.34 33.48 36.77
CA MET A 686 -12.39 32.35 37.69
C MET A 686 -13.49 31.33 37.38
N GLU A 687 -14.05 31.38 36.16
CA GLU A 687 -15.06 30.43 35.70
C GLU A 687 -14.41 29.22 35.04
N GLN A 688 -14.96 28.03 35.29
CA GLN A 688 -14.61 26.82 34.55
C GLN A 688 -15.12 26.93 33.11
N LYS A 689 -14.22 26.77 32.14
CA LYS A 689 -14.55 26.70 30.71
C LYS A 689 -14.31 25.29 30.20
N VAL A 690 -15.17 24.84 29.30
CA VAL A 690 -15.08 23.53 28.64
C VAL A 690 -15.13 23.76 27.13
N TRP A 691 -14.14 23.27 26.40
CA TRP A 691 -14.05 23.40 24.95
C TRP A 691 -14.00 22.02 24.27
N ALA A 692 -14.78 21.84 23.21
CA ALA A 692 -14.69 20.67 22.35
C ALA A 692 -13.48 20.79 21.40
N THR A 693 -12.59 19.80 21.42
CA THR A 693 -11.31 19.84 20.71
C THR A 693 -11.25 18.85 19.56
N ASP A 694 -11.81 17.64 19.72
CA ASP A 694 -11.68 16.55 18.75
C ASP A 694 -12.89 15.61 18.69
N LEU A 695 -13.06 14.93 17.55
CA LEU A 695 -14.16 13.98 17.31
C LEU A 695 -13.65 12.82 16.47
N ASP A 696 -13.75 11.60 17.00
CA ASP A 696 -13.37 10.37 16.30
C ASP A 696 -14.59 9.48 16.09
N LEU A 697 -14.98 9.25 14.83
CA LEU A 697 -16.13 8.41 14.47
C LEU A 697 -15.78 6.92 14.42
N CYS A 698 -15.30 6.39 15.55
CA CYS A 698 -14.99 4.98 15.73
C CYS A 698 -15.19 4.57 17.20
N TYR A 699 -15.09 3.26 17.44
CA TYR A 699 -15.01 2.71 18.78
C TYR A 699 -13.63 3.01 19.37
N SER A 700 -13.58 3.61 20.56
CA SER A 700 -12.33 4.05 21.19
C SER A 700 -11.67 2.97 22.06
N ASP A 701 -10.39 3.15 22.34
CA ASP A 701 -9.65 2.29 23.29
C ASP A 701 -10.16 2.50 24.72
N GLN A 702 -10.52 3.73 25.09
CA GLN A 702 -11.16 4.04 26.38
C GLN A 702 -12.44 3.21 26.57
N LEU A 703 -13.30 3.15 25.56
CA LEU A 703 -14.53 2.37 25.63
C LEU A 703 -14.24 0.88 25.78
N ALA A 704 -13.23 0.35 25.09
CA ALA A 704 -12.83 -1.05 25.23
C ALA A 704 -12.35 -1.37 26.65
N LEU A 705 -11.53 -0.49 27.24
CA LEU A 705 -11.08 -0.63 28.64
C LEU A 705 -12.25 -0.47 29.63
N THR A 706 -13.19 0.43 29.33
CA THR A 706 -14.42 0.59 30.13
C THR A 706 -15.23 -0.71 30.14
N GLN A 707 -15.42 -1.37 29.00
CA GLN A 707 -16.14 -2.65 28.95
C GLN A 707 -15.48 -3.72 29.81
N LEU A 708 -14.15 -3.79 29.83
CA LEU A 708 -13.44 -4.70 30.73
C LEU A 708 -13.67 -4.34 32.20
N MET A 709 -13.55 -3.06 32.56
CA MET A 709 -13.80 -2.59 33.92
C MET A 709 -15.20 -2.98 34.40
N LEU A 710 -16.23 -2.74 33.59
CA LEU A 710 -17.61 -3.12 33.89
C LEU A 710 -17.74 -4.65 34.05
N TYR A 711 -17.07 -5.41 33.18
CA TYR A 711 -17.12 -6.87 33.19
C TYR A 711 -16.55 -7.49 34.47
N VAL A 712 -15.35 -7.06 34.88
CA VAL A 712 -14.64 -7.65 36.03
C VAL A 712 -15.18 -7.20 37.38
N THR A 713 -16.08 -6.21 37.38
CA THR A 713 -16.73 -5.69 38.58
C THR A 713 -18.22 -6.02 38.67
N ASP A 714 -18.83 -6.47 37.57
CA ASP A 714 -20.30 -6.50 37.41
C ASP A 714 -20.93 -5.13 37.78
N GLY A 715 -20.20 -4.06 37.48
CA GLY A 715 -20.57 -2.67 37.80
C GLY A 715 -21.34 -2.00 36.67
N ASN A 716 -21.89 -0.83 36.98
CA ASN A 716 -22.57 0.05 36.05
C ASN A 716 -22.02 1.48 36.18
N VAL A 717 -21.74 2.12 35.06
CA VAL A 717 -21.34 3.54 35.05
C VAL A 717 -22.56 4.37 34.65
N ASP A 718 -23.05 5.19 35.58
CA ASP A 718 -24.03 6.22 35.26
C ASP A 718 -23.33 7.53 34.91
N CYS A 719 -23.08 7.74 33.62
CA CYS A 719 -22.51 8.98 33.10
C CYS A 719 -23.38 10.22 33.38
N ARG A 720 -24.67 10.07 33.71
CA ARG A 720 -25.52 11.22 34.04
C ARG A 720 -25.18 11.82 35.40
N SER A 721 -24.82 10.94 36.34
CA SER A 721 -24.45 11.29 37.71
C SER A 721 -22.93 11.33 37.93
N GLY A 722 -22.14 10.86 36.95
CA GLY A 722 -20.69 10.73 37.06
C GLY A 722 -20.27 9.65 38.06
N ARG A 723 -21.10 8.62 38.27
CA ARG A 723 -20.86 7.58 39.27
C ARG A 723 -20.60 6.22 38.66
N PHE A 724 -19.69 5.50 39.28
CA PHE A 724 -19.47 4.07 39.03
C PHE A 724 -20.02 3.29 40.22
N GLU A 725 -21.04 2.49 39.97
CA GLU A 725 -21.75 1.72 40.99
C GLU A 725 -21.44 0.24 40.81
N VAL A 726 -21.06 -0.42 41.90
CA VAL A 726 -20.77 -1.84 41.92
C VAL A 726 -21.72 -2.51 42.90
N SER A 727 -22.46 -3.51 42.42
CA SER A 727 -23.35 -4.30 43.27
C SER A 727 -22.53 -5.28 44.09
N LEU A 728 -22.63 -5.21 45.42
CA LEU A 728 -21.97 -6.18 46.29
C LEU A 728 -22.75 -7.50 46.30
N PRO A 729 -22.08 -8.68 46.31
CA PRO A 729 -22.75 -9.97 46.36
C PRO A 729 -23.68 -10.09 47.58
N SER A 730 -24.98 -10.32 47.37
CA SER A 730 -25.90 -10.59 48.47
C SER A 730 -25.65 -12.01 49.01
N LYS A 731 -25.10 -12.15 50.22
CA LYS A 731 -25.03 -13.47 50.86
C LYS A 731 -26.45 -13.96 51.19
N LYS A 732 -26.84 -15.15 50.71
CA LYS A 732 -27.90 -15.92 51.35
C LYS A 732 -27.47 -16.16 52.81
N MET A 733 -28.20 -15.62 53.78
CA MET A 733 -27.94 -15.83 55.21
C MET A 733 -27.89 -17.33 55.51
N LYS A 734 -26.69 -17.90 55.61
CA LYS A 734 -26.44 -19.09 56.41
C LYS A 734 -25.94 -18.62 57.77
N SER A 735 -26.65 -19.06 58.79
CA SER A 735 -26.64 -18.58 60.16
C SER A 735 -25.36 -18.91 60.92
N HIS A 736 -24.17 -18.50 60.50
CA HIS A 736 -22.96 -18.57 61.33
C HIS A 736 -22.25 -17.22 61.39
N ARG A 737 -22.23 -16.64 62.59
CA ARG A 737 -21.43 -15.46 62.98
C ARG A 737 -19.96 -15.78 62.79
N ASN A 738 -19.38 -15.34 61.68
CA ASN A 738 -17.97 -14.97 61.60
C ASN A 738 -17.89 -13.64 60.85
N GLN A 739 -17.35 -12.62 61.51
CA GLN A 739 -17.11 -11.28 60.95
C GLN A 739 -15.99 -11.37 59.90
N HIS A 740 -16.31 -11.81 58.69
CA HIS A 740 -15.45 -11.56 57.53
C HIS A 740 -15.81 -10.19 56.96
N LYS A 741 -14.85 -9.25 56.98
CA LYS A 741 -14.95 -7.95 56.31
C LYS A 741 -15.42 -8.17 54.88
N GLU A 742 -16.50 -7.49 54.48
CA GLU A 742 -16.95 -7.42 53.10
C GLU A 742 -15.83 -6.78 52.25
N THR A 743 -15.10 -7.60 51.49
CA THR A 743 -14.04 -7.13 50.60
C THR A 743 -14.68 -6.61 49.32
N LYS A 744 -14.65 -5.28 49.12
CA LYS A 744 -15.05 -4.66 47.86
C LYS A 744 -14.07 -5.07 46.75
N PRO A 745 -14.51 -5.17 45.48
CA PRO A 745 -13.64 -5.51 44.37
C PRO A 745 -12.61 -4.41 44.15
N GLN A 746 -11.36 -4.70 44.51
CA GLN A 746 -10.20 -3.84 44.31
C GLN A 746 -9.06 -4.67 43.72
N GLY A 747 -8.27 -4.10 42.81
CA GLY A 747 -7.16 -4.82 42.21
C GLY A 747 -6.73 -4.25 40.87
N THR A 748 -5.88 -5.01 40.16
CA THR A 748 -5.41 -4.64 38.82
C THR A 748 -5.58 -5.82 37.87
N VAL A 749 -6.11 -5.53 36.69
CA VAL A 749 -6.28 -6.47 35.58
C VAL A 749 -5.39 -6.02 34.44
N PHE A 750 -4.68 -6.97 33.84
CA PHE A 750 -3.84 -6.74 32.67
C PHE A 750 -4.57 -7.14 31.39
N ILE A 751 -4.25 -6.51 30.27
CA ILE A 751 -4.75 -6.89 28.95
C ILE A 751 -3.56 -7.19 28.07
N LEU A 752 -3.42 -8.46 27.73
CA LEU A 752 -2.35 -8.95 26.89
C LEU A 752 -2.82 -8.95 25.43
N TYR A 753 -2.26 -8.06 24.62
CA TYR A 753 -2.62 -7.94 23.20
C TYR A 753 -1.85 -8.93 22.33
N GLU A 754 -0.61 -9.25 22.71
CA GLU A 754 0.27 -10.24 22.08
C GLU A 754 1.36 -10.65 23.09
N ASP A 755 1.98 -11.82 22.90
CA ASP A 755 2.90 -12.44 23.86
C ASP A 755 4.36 -12.52 23.40
N GLN A 756 4.65 -12.24 22.13
CA GLN A 756 5.97 -12.48 21.52
C GLN A 756 6.88 -11.24 21.52
N LYS A 757 6.34 -10.08 21.16
CA LYS A 757 7.07 -8.83 20.93
C LYS A 757 7.17 -7.96 22.18
N ARG A 758 6.24 -8.11 23.12
CA ARG A 758 6.13 -7.41 24.41
C ARG A 758 6.16 -5.88 24.27
N TYR A 759 5.60 -5.33 23.20
CA TYR A 759 5.65 -3.88 22.93
C TYR A 759 4.54 -3.09 23.62
N MET A 760 3.37 -3.70 23.84
CA MET A 760 2.21 -3.02 24.42
C MET A 760 1.48 -3.91 25.41
N LEU A 761 0.99 -3.29 26.48
CA LEU A 761 0.23 -3.92 27.55
C LEU A 761 -0.90 -2.98 27.96
N GLY A 762 -2.11 -3.51 28.15
CA GLY A 762 -3.18 -2.78 28.83
C GLY A 762 -3.15 -3.05 30.33
N MET A 763 -3.50 -2.04 31.13
CA MET A 763 -3.62 -2.16 32.58
C MET A 763 -4.83 -1.38 33.07
N VAL A 764 -5.67 -2.02 33.88
CA VAL A 764 -6.84 -1.40 34.51
C VAL A 764 -6.74 -1.62 36.01
N THR A 765 -6.68 -0.55 36.79
CA THR A 765 -6.68 -0.61 38.26
C THR A 765 -8.01 -0.10 38.79
N ILE A 766 -8.61 -0.86 39.70
CA ILE A 766 -9.94 -0.62 40.27
C ILE A 766 -9.81 -0.49 41.78
N GLY A 767 -10.50 0.49 42.36
CA GLY A 767 -10.47 0.79 43.79
C GLY A 767 -11.62 1.72 44.19
N GLU A 768 -11.70 2.03 45.49
CA GLU A 768 -12.80 2.84 46.04
C GLU A 768 -12.61 4.34 45.84
N ASP A 769 -11.37 4.81 45.88
CA ASP A 769 -11.02 6.21 45.74
C ASP A 769 -9.91 6.40 44.70
N LEU A 770 -9.97 7.53 44.00
CA LEU A 770 -9.05 7.84 42.91
C LEU A 770 -7.59 7.88 43.38
N GLN A 771 -7.32 8.37 44.60
CA GLN A 771 -5.97 8.49 45.15
C GLN A 771 -5.33 7.11 45.35
N GLY A 772 -6.04 6.17 45.97
CA GLY A 772 -5.61 4.78 46.17
C GLY A 772 -5.44 4.02 44.86
N VAL A 773 -6.32 4.26 43.88
CA VAL A 773 -6.22 3.69 42.52
C VAL A 773 -4.96 4.18 41.82
N LEU A 774 -4.72 5.49 41.79
CA LEU A 774 -3.54 6.09 41.16
C LEU A 774 -2.24 5.63 41.82
N MET A 775 -2.20 5.54 43.16
CA MET A 775 -1.05 5.01 43.90
C MET A 775 -0.75 3.55 43.52
N THR A 776 -1.79 2.72 43.44
CA THR A 776 -1.65 1.30 43.05
C THR A 776 -1.21 1.16 41.60
N PHE A 777 -1.78 1.98 40.70
CA PHE A 777 -1.43 2.02 39.29
C PHE A 777 0.05 2.42 39.09
N ALA A 778 0.50 3.50 39.75
CA ALA A 778 1.89 3.94 39.71
C ALA A 778 2.86 2.89 40.30
N ARG A 779 2.48 2.24 41.40
CA ARG A 779 3.28 1.14 41.99
C ARG A 779 3.45 -0.02 41.01
N ASN A 780 2.39 -0.43 40.33
CA ASN A 780 2.45 -1.52 39.36
C ASN A 780 3.32 -1.15 38.15
N LEU A 781 3.18 0.08 37.62
CA LEU A 781 4.06 0.60 36.58
C LEU A 781 5.54 0.61 37.01
N PHE A 782 5.82 1.00 38.26
CA PHE A 782 7.17 0.98 38.79
C PHE A 782 7.76 -0.42 38.86
N ILE A 783 6.99 -1.41 39.32
CA ILE A 783 7.42 -2.82 39.34
C ILE A 783 7.70 -3.32 37.93
N ILE A 784 6.79 -3.07 36.97
CA ILE A 784 6.98 -3.43 35.56
C ILE A 784 8.25 -2.79 35.01
N HIS A 785 8.49 -1.52 35.33
CA HIS A 785 9.71 -0.83 34.92
C HIS A 785 10.97 -1.53 35.47
N GLN A 786 11.00 -1.88 36.76
CA GLN A 786 12.16 -2.54 37.38
C GLN A 786 12.41 -3.95 36.83
N GLU A 787 11.35 -4.74 36.67
CA GLU A 787 11.46 -6.18 36.36
C GLU A 787 11.55 -6.46 34.85
N ILE A 788 10.93 -5.62 34.01
CA ILE A 788 10.79 -5.88 32.56
C ILE A 788 11.65 -4.93 31.73
N SER A 789 11.86 -3.68 32.16
CA SER A 789 12.69 -2.71 31.42
C SER A 789 14.17 -2.83 31.79
N ALA A 790 14.85 -3.90 31.32
CA ALA A 790 16.32 -3.94 31.36
C ALA A 790 16.91 -2.70 30.64
N PRO A 791 18.10 -2.18 31.01
CA PRO A 791 18.67 -0.94 30.44
C PRO A 791 18.85 -0.95 28.90
N ASN A 792 18.80 -2.14 28.30
CA ASN A 792 18.89 -2.45 26.87
C ASN A 792 17.53 -2.75 26.19
N MET A 793 16.42 -2.84 26.94
CA MET A 793 15.05 -2.92 26.41
C MET A 793 14.35 -1.56 26.58
N GLN A 794 14.56 -0.66 25.63
CA GLN A 794 13.78 0.57 25.53
C GLN A 794 12.64 0.33 24.54
N GLY A 795 11.43 0.04 25.06
CA GLY A 795 10.19 0.17 24.30
C GLY A 795 9.91 1.64 23.92
N GLU A 796 8.71 1.94 23.41
CA GLU A 796 8.35 3.34 23.14
C GLU A 796 8.37 4.22 24.39
N THR A 797 8.04 3.64 25.55
CA THR A 797 8.16 4.27 26.87
C THR A 797 8.82 3.32 27.87
N ASN A 798 9.28 3.88 28.99
CA ASN A 798 9.78 3.13 30.15
C ASN A 798 8.92 3.38 31.40
N PHE A 799 7.67 3.84 31.21
CA PHE A 799 6.70 4.19 32.25
C PHE A 799 7.10 5.30 33.23
N LYS A 800 8.36 5.77 33.28
CA LYS A 800 8.83 6.79 34.25
C LYS A 800 8.07 8.10 34.13
N MET A 801 7.79 8.55 32.92
CA MET A 801 7.03 9.78 32.71
C MET A 801 5.58 9.64 33.17
N ALA A 802 4.97 8.46 32.97
CA ALA A 802 3.64 8.17 33.49
C ALA A 802 3.60 8.15 35.02
N ILE A 803 4.61 7.55 35.65
CA ILE A 803 4.73 7.55 37.12
C ILE A 803 4.84 8.99 37.63
N ARG A 804 5.69 9.83 37.02
CA ARG A 804 5.83 11.26 37.40
C ARG A 804 4.54 12.05 37.21
N ASP A 805 3.82 11.83 36.12
CA ASP A 805 2.54 12.50 35.86
C ASP A 805 1.51 12.13 36.93
N ILE A 806 1.42 10.84 37.28
CA ILE A 806 0.53 10.36 38.35
C ILE A 806 0.95 10.92 39.72
N GLU A 807 2.25 10.97 40.02
CA GLU A 807 2.77 11.58 41.26
C GLU A 807 2.43 13.07 41.34
N ALA A 808 2.49 13.80 40.23
CA ALA A 808 2.08 15.20 40.17
C ALA A 808 0.57 15.38 40.44
N ILE A 809 -0.28 14.54 39.83
CA ILE A 809 -1.73 14.52 40.08
C ILE A 809 -2.02 14.23 41.56
N LEU A 810 -1.32 13.27 42.16
CA LEU A 810 -1.46 12.92 43.57
C LEU A 810 -1.03 14.08 44.50
N GLY A 811 0.04 14.78 44.17
CA GLY A 811 0.50 15.97 44.89
C GLY A 811 -0.55 17.08 44.89
N ILE A 812 -1.11 17.41 43.71
CA ILE A 812 -2.18 18.40 43.56
C ILE A 812 -3.44 17.98 44.34
N THR A 813 -3.79 16.69 44.30
CA THR A 813 -4.95 16.17 45.02
C THR A 813 -4.79 16.32 46.54
N ALA A 814 -3.59 16.07 47.07
CA ALA A 814 -3.29 16.27 48.49
C ALA A 814 -3.34 17.76 48.89
N GLU A 815 -2.80 18.66 48.08
CA GLU A 815 -2.88 20.11 48.32
C GLU A 815 -4.33 20.62 48.34
N ASN A 816 -5.15 20.18 47.38
CA ASN A 816 -6.57 20.57 47.32
C ASN A 816 -7.35 20.07 48.52
N LYS A 817 -7.03 18.86 49.02
CA LYS A 817 -7.67 18.32 50.22
C LYS A 817 -7.32 19.13 51.47
N LEU A 818 -6.06 19.56 51.61
CA LEU A 818 -5.63 20.43 52.72
C LEU A 818 -6.34 21.79 52.68
N LYS A 819 -6.49 22.41 51.50
CA LYS A 819 -7.22 23.68 51.34
C LYS A 819 -8.71 23.55 51.69
N LEU A 820 -9.35 22.44 51.31
CA LEU A 820 -10.74 22.15 51.67
C LEU A 820 -10.94 21.90 53.17
N GLU A 821 -9.93 21.33 53.85
CA GLU A 821 -9.94 21.14 55.30
C GLU A 821 -9.70 22.46 56.06
N GLU A 822 -8.94 23.40 55.48
CA GLU A 822 -8.74 24.76 56.01
C GLU A 822 -9.97 25.69 55.81
N GLU A 823 -10.78 25.46 54.77
CA GLU A 823 -12.00 26.24 54.47
C GLU A 823 -13.26 25.77 55.24
N GLN A 824 -13.20 24.66 56.00
CA GLN A 824 -14.31 24.28 56.89
C GLN A 824 -14.31 25.14 58.17
N PRO A 825 -15.43 25.80 58.54
CA PRO A 825 -15.49 26.53 59.80
C PRO A 825 -15.35 25.55 60.98
N PRO A 826 -14.69 25.96 62.09
CA PRO A 826 -14.50 25.08 63.23
C PRO A 826 -15.86 24.61 63.74
N LYS A 827 -16.01 23.29 63.91
CA LYS A 827 -17.18 22.69 64.55
C LYS A 827 -17.38 23.35 65.90
N ALA A 828 -18.46 24.11 66.04
CA ALA A 828 -18.89 24.60 67.34
C ALA A 828 -19.17 23.39 68.23
N ASP A 829 -18.41 23.28 69.33
CA ASP A 829 -18.69 22.34 70.41
C ASP A 829 -20.08 22.62 70.97
N ALA A 830 -21.04 21.77 70.59
CA ALA A 830 -22.33 21.71 71.23
C ALA A 830 -22.17 21.05 72.61
N LEU A 831 -22.24 21.91 73.62
CA LEU A 831 -22.49 21.64 75.04
C LEU A 831 -23.23 20.30 75.29
N LYS A 832 -22.66 19.48 76.18
CA LYS A 832 -23.41 18.54 77.01
C LYS A 832 -23.37 19.05 78.45
N GLU A 833 -24.56 19.31 78.98
CA GLU A 833 -24.86 19.24 80.42
C GLU A 833 -24.53 17.86 81.00
#